data_AF-A0A2M8HQQ9-F1
#
_entry.id   AF-A0A2M8HQQ9-F1
#
_cell.length_a   1.000
_cell.length_b   1.000
_cell.length_c   1.000
_cell.angle_alpha   90.00
_cell.angle_beta   90.00
_cell.angle_gamma   90.00
#
_symmetry.space_group_name_H-M   'P 1'
#
loop_
_entity.id
_entity.type
_entity.pdbx_description
1 polymer ?
#
loop_
_entity_poly.entity_id
_entity_poly.type
_entity_poly.pdbx_seq_one_letter_code
_entity_poly.pdbx_strand_id
1 'polypeptide(L)'
;MSHYRIGILATLCLLFLGLDFPKFKTGEERAYKNFQNGLLHYNAREYNLAREKFLKVISEKEDFSLARLYLSRALYQSGDWSAALQELEEIQKLKTKDSILKNRIEFLRLEIGGNNLSITDKTFFRSIQGEENRGFRFRNPVDIEIDEEGNIYILSFGTTNLVKLDPNFNPVWVSQGGFARQMKGPVAMDYYKGLFYVADFPSDFIFIFNKKGIFQSRIGETGSGLNQFRGPSGITRDTQGNLYISDLGNHRILKWSSKLEPLFAFGNSGKGAMEYPSGLNFHKNNLYAIDKKQKRIVIFDQEGNYLKEIKSDLFKKPRSLEFIHDQIYVSDEIAGLLMYNPENDSWKKLEKFKDGKGKIRNVDRPFSSKLDNYGYLFLSDNNRHRIDIFAPKTYLLSNLGLEVEKVDTSYFPSIAIYLRVKSRRQQDILGLKREDFHLVENQNDKFLIDLKSLRTIDNKITVSLAFENSNSFHNNLTLFQNQLESFFEKLTKNDRVELLRSGKDATKILPYTYSKNTIYHAMRTSTPETLTYPGKAIHSAIQNLTHEIGPRAVIYMSSGDVPYSSKQYSLQSLVQFAKVNGIQIYPILLNQPDPEDESWKYLAEETGGQISIIRNGDEDNLYDSIKSKLDLRYVISYETEVKSFLSEKWIPFNLDVKYRDFGGRTQGGYFVP
;
A
#
# COMPACT_ATOMS: atom_id res chain seq x y z
N MET A 1 -13.75 14.52 34.57
CA MET A 1 -13.20 13.26 35.11
C MET A 1 -11.89 12.97 34.39
N SER A 2 -10.78 13.43 34.98
CA SER A 2 -9.41 13.10 34.60
C SER A 2 -8.91 12.00 35.53
N HIS A 3 -8.10 11.08 34.99
CA HIS A 3 -7.61 9.80 35.55
C HIS A 3 -8.40 8.60 35.02
N TYR A 4 -7.89 8.03 33.93
CA TYR A 4 -7.88 6.61 33.52
C TYR A 4 -7.50 6.57 32.02
N ARG A 5 -6.54 5.71 31.66
CA ARG A 5 -5.90 5.49 30.33
C ARG A 5 -4.48 6.03 30.11
N ILE A 6 -3.73 6.26 31.20
CA ILE A 6 -2.32 5.84 31.27
C ILE A 6 -2.28 4.85 32.42
N GLY A 7 -1.90 3.60 32.13
CA GLY A 7 -1.91 2.51 33.11
C GLY A 7 -3.00 1.44 32.87
N ILE A 8 -2.87 0.69 31.77
CA ILE A 8 -3.01 -0.77 31.81
C ILE A 8 -1.78 -1.36 31.09
N LEU A 9 -0.62 -1.11 31.70
CA LEU A 9 0.38 -2.15 31.93
C LEU A 9 0.08 -2.74 33.32
N ALA A 10 -1.20 -2.99 33.58
CA ALA A 10 -1.56 -3.85 34.69
C ALA A 10 -1.10 -5.23 34.25
N THR A 11 -0.31 -5.82 35.12
CA THR A 11 -0.04 -7.24 35.30
C THR A 11 -1.35 -8.03 35.27
N LEU A 12 -2.03 -8.09 34.11
CA LEU A 12 -2.87 -9.22 33.81
C LEU A 12 -1.88 -10.34 33.58
N CYS A 13 -1.87 -11.32 34.49
CA CYS A 13 -1.67 -12.69 34.08
C CYS A 13 -2.50 -12.88 32.80
N LEU A 14 -1.85 -12.81 31.65
CA LEU A 14 -2.42 -13.16 30.36
C LEU A 14 -2.68 -14.66 30.44
N LEU A 15 -3.83 -15.02 31.01
CA LEU A 15 -4.47 -16.29 30.70
C LEU A 15 -4.46 -16.38 29.17
N PHE A 16 -3.78 -17.40 28.66
CA PHE A 16 -3.73 -17.72 27.25
C PHE A 16 -5.17 -17.80 26.73
N LEU A 17 -5.66 -16.74 26.09
CA LEU A 17 -6.97 -16.70 25.44
C LEU A 17 -6.85 -17.24 24.00
N GLY A 18 -6.04 -18.29 23.83
CA GLY A 18 -5.78 -18.92 22.54
C GLY A 18 -6.67 -20.13 22.30
N LEU A 19 -6.70 -20.61 21.05
CA LEU A 19 -7.27 -21.91 20.74
C LEU A 19 -6.35 -23.00 21.27
N ASP A 20 -6.84 -23.76 22.25
CA ASP A 20 -6.08 -24.84 22.86
C ASP A 20 -5.73 -25.95 21.87
N PHE A 21 -4.52 -26.47 22.00
CA PHE A 21 -4.13 -27.73 21.38
C PHE A 21 -4.73 -28.87 22.23
N PRO A 22 -5.65 -29.68 21.68
CA PRO A 22 -6.38 -30.67 22.44
C PRO A 22 -5.50 -31.86 22.83
N LYS A 23 -5.94 -32.60 23.84
CA LYS A 23 -5.43 -33.95 24.08
C LYS A 23 -6.08 -34.91 23.07
N PHE A 24 -5.26 -35.75 22.45
CA PHE A 24 -5.72 -36.77 21.50
C PHE A 24 -6.00 -38.07 22.25
N LYS A 25 -7.16 -38.68 21.99
CA LYS A 25 -7.53 -40.00 22.53
C LYS A 25 -6.92 -41.11 21.67
N THR A 26 -6.87 -42.33 22.22
CA THR A 26 -6.51 -43.54 21.47
C THR A 26 -7.39 -43.66 20.22
N GLY A 27 -6.77 -43.79 19.04
CA GLY A 27 -7.47 -43.76 17.74
C GLY A 27 -7.50 -42.40 17.02
N GLU A 28 -7.16 -41.29 17.70
CA GLU A 28 -7.08 -39.95 17.10
C GLU A 28 -5.65 -39.60 16.59
N GLU A 29 -4.73 -40.57 16.56
CA GLU A 29 -3.33 -40.40 16.13
C GLU A 29 -3.21 -39.92 14.67
N ARG A 30 -4.17 -40.32 13.83
CA ARG A 30 -4.23 -39.91 12.43
C ARG A 30 -4.57 -38.43 12.29
N ALA A 31 -5.46 -37.90 13.12
CA ALA A 31 -5.81 -36.49 13.17
C ALA A 31 -4.60 -35.65 13.60
N TYR A 32 -3.83 -36.12 14.59
CA TYR A 32 -2.58 -35.49 15.01
C TYR A 32 -1.56 -35.41 13.85
N LYS A 33 -1.27 -36.55 13.21
CA LYS A 33 -0.33 -36.61 12.07
C LYS A 33 -0.79 -35.78 10.88
N ASN A 34 -2.10 -35.78 10.58
CA ASN A 34 -2.66 -34.94 9.52
C ASN A 34 -2.53 -33.45 9.86
N PHE A 35 -2.71 -33.05 11.10
CA PHE A 35 -2.52 -31.65 11.52
C PHE A 35 -1.05 -31.24 11.38
N GLN A 36 -0.11 -32.07 11.81
CA GLN A 36 1.33 -31.84 11.64
C GLN A 36 1.71 -31.69 10.16
N ASN A 37 1.27 -32.63 9.31
CA ASN A 37 1.50 -32.56 7.86
C ASN A 37 0.83 -31.33 7.21
N GLY A 38 -0.38 -30.99 7.64
CA GLY A 38 -1.08 -29.80 7.17
C GLY A 38 -0.32 -28.53 7.50
N LEU A 39 0.26 -28.44 8.70
CA LEU A 39 1.10 -27.32 9.10
C LEU A 39 2.41 -27.25 8.31
N LEU A 40 3.04 -28.39 8.02
CA LEU A 40 4.22 -28.46 7.16
C LEU A 40 3.92 -27.90 5.77
N HIS A 41 2.84 -28.35 5.12
CA HIS A 41 2.41 -27.82 3.82
C HIS A 41 2.02 -26.33 3.90
N TYR A 42 1.35 -25.91 4.97
CA TYR A 42 0.98 -24.50 5.18
C TYR A 42 2.22 -23.61 5.26
N ASN A 43 3.21 -24.01 6.07
CA ASN A 43 4.47 -23.29 6.21
C ASN A 43 5.34 -23.42 4.94
N ALA A 44 5.18 -24.48 4.17
CA ALA A 44 5.75 -24.56 2.83
C ALA A 44 5.02 -23.65 1.82
N ARG A 45 3.87 -23.05 2.17
CA ARG A 45 2.95 -22.26 1.31
C ARG A 45 2.23 -23.08 0.24
N GLU A 46 2.16 -24.38 0.44
CA GLU A 46 1.38 -25.32 -0.38
C GLU A 46 -0.07 -25.36 0.14
N TYR A 47 -0.76 -24.22 0.09
CA TYR A 47 -2.04 -24.03 0.79
C TYR A 47 -3.14 -25.01 0.38
N ASN A 48 -3.15 -25.44 -0.88
CA ASN A 48 -4.09 -26.46 -1.36
C ASN A 48 -3.85 -27.83 -0.69
N LEU A 49 -2.59 -28.26 -0.57
CA LEU A 49 -2.24 -29.49 0.14
C LEU A 49 -2.52 -29.37 1.64
N ALA A 50 -2.22 -28.21 2.23
CA ALA A 50 -2.51 -27.93 3.63
C ALA A 50 -4.01 -28.04 3.93
N ARG A 51 -4.85 -27.42 3.08
CA ARG A 51 -6.32 -27.51 3.15
C ARG A 51 -6.79 -28.97 3.15
N GLU A 52 -6.31 -29.80 2.24
CA GLU A 52 -6.68 -31.22 2.19
C GLU A 52 -6.34 -31.96 3.48
N LYS A 53 -5.16 -31.70 4.07
CA LYS A 53 -4.77 -32.30 5.35
C LYS A 53 -5.67 -31.83 6.48
N PHE A 54 -5.95 -30.53 6.59
CA PHE A 54 -6.80 -30.02 7.67
C PHE A 54 -8.25 -30.49 7.54
N LEU A 55 -8.80 -30.65 6.34
CA LEU A 55 -10.12 -31.26 6.14
C LEU A 55 -10.19 -32.68 6.73
N LYS A 56 -9.13 -33.48 6.53
CA LYS A 56 -9.03 -34.83 7.14
C LYS A 56 -8.99 -34.77 8.67
N VAL A 57 -8.31 -33.77 9.24
CA VAL A 57 -8.32 -33.55 10.69
C VAL A 57 -9.75 -33.29 11.18
N ILE A 58 -10.48 -32.40 10.53
CA ILE A 58 -11.84 -32.03 10.93
C ILE A 58 -12.82 -33.20 10.78
N SER A 59 -12.67 -34.04 9.76
CA SER A 59 -13.51 -35.24 9.60
C SER A 59 -13.31 -36.29 10.70
N GLU A 60 -12.14 -36.28 11.36
CA GLU A 60 -11.81 -37.20 12.44
C GLU A 60 -12.05 -36.58 13.83
N LYS A 61 -11.94 -35.25 13.95
CA LYS A 61 -12.06 -34.50 15.20
C LYS A 61 -12.68 -33.12 14.97
N GLU A 62 -14.02 -33.08 14.90
CA GLU A 62 -14.78 -31.88 14.54
C GLU A 62 -14.63 -30.69 15.52
N ASP A 63 -14.33 -30.98 16.80
CA ASP A 63 -14.18 -30.00 17.88
C ASP A 63 -12.78 -29.34 17.93
N PHE A 64 -11.85 -29.76 17.04
CA PHE A 64 -10.49 -29.25 17.00
C PHE A 64 -10.42 -27.84 16.39
N SER A 65 -10.75 -26.83 17.20
CA SER A 65 -10.85 -25.42 16.79
C SER A 65 -9.58 -24.88 16.13
N LEU A 66 -8.39 -25.27 16.61
CA LEU A 66 -7.13 -24.83 16.01
C LEU A 66 -6.94 -25.38 14.59
N ALA A 67 -7.34 -26.64 14.33
CA ALA A 67 -7.33 -27.20 12.97
C ALA A 67 -8.30 -26.44 12.04
N ARG A 68 -9.48 -26.05 12.53
CA ARG A 68 -10.41 -25.20 11.77
C ARG A 68 -9.82 -23.82 11.47
N LEU A 69 -9.08 -23.24 12.42
CA LEU A 69 -8.41 -21.95 12.22
C LEU A 69 -7.35 -22.03 11.10
N TYR A 70 -6.57 -23.12 11.07
CA TYR A 70 -5.58 -23.35 10.03
C TYR A 70 -6.22 -23.76 8.69
N LEU A 71 -7.34 -24.49 8.69
CA LEU A 71 -8.14 -24.75 7.50
C LEU A 71 -8.66 -23.42 6.90
N SER A 72 -9.26 -22.56 7.73
CA SER A 72 -9.69 -21.22 7.32
C SER A 72 -8.53 -20.39 6.74
N ARG A 73 -7.35 -20.45 7.36
CA ARG A 73 -6.13 -19.82 6.83
C ARG A 73 -5.74 -20.36 5.47
N ALA A 74 -5.73 -21.68 5.29
CA ALA A 74 -5.37 -22.31 4.02
C ALA A 74 -6.38 -21.94 2.92
N LEU A 75 -7.68 -21.99 3.21
CA LEU A 75 -8.76 -21.56 2.31
C LEU A 75 -8.64 -20.09 1.90
N TYR A 76 -8.37 -19.21 2.88
CA TYR A 76 -8.16 -17.79 2.63
C TYR A 76 -6.97 -17.56 1.69
N GLN A 77 -5.84 -18.21 1.97
CA GLN A 77 -4.62 -18.10 1.18
C GLN A 77 -4.71 -18.77 -0.20
N SER A 78 -5.66 -19.69 -0.41
CA SER A 78 -5.94 -20.31 -1.71
C SER A 78 -7.08 -19.64 -2.49
N GLY A 79 -7.63 -18.53 -1.99
CA GLY A 79 -8.68 -17.78 -2.69
C GLY A 79 -10.12 -18.32 -2.53
N ASP A 80 -10.40 -19.14 -1.53
CA ASP A 80 -11.75 -19.60 -1.18
C ASP A 80 -12.27 -18.86 0.06
N TRP A 81 -12.44 -17.52 -0.06
CA TRP A 81 -12.75 -16.65 1.08
C TRP A 81 -14.08 -16.96 1.76
N SER A 82 -15.11 -17.35 0.99
CA SER A 82 -16.42 -17.72 1.55
C SER A 82 -16.33 -18.98 2.43
N ALA A 83 -15.58 -19.99 2.00
CA ALA A 83 -15.36 -21.20 2.79
C ALA A 83 -14.48 -20.91 4.02
N ALA A 84 -13.48 -20.03 3.86
CA ALA A 84 -12.65 -19.58 4.98
C ALA A 84 -13.49 -18.89 6.07
N LEU A 85 -14.47 -18.08 5.68
CA LEU A 85 -15.40 -17.41 6.59
C LEU A 85 -16.30 -18.40 7.32
N GLN A 86 -16.86 -19.38 6.60
CA GLN A 86 -17.70 -20.43 7.20
C GLN A 86 -16.96 -21.17 8.32
N GLU A 87 -15.70 -21.55 8.11
CA GLU A 87 -14.90 -22.21 9.15
C GLU A 87 -14.68 -21.32 10.39
N LEU A 88 -14.50 -20.01 10.23
CA LEU A 88 -14.39 -19.10 11.37
C LEU A 88 -15.71 -18.98 12.14
N GLU A 89 -16.83 -18.94 11.42
CA GLU A 89 -18.17 -18.90 12.03
C GLU A 89 -18.48 -20.19 12.81
N GLU A 90 -18.04 -21.35 12.33
CA GLU A 90 -18.12 -22.60 13.10
C GLU A 90 -17.31 -22.55 14.39
N ILE A 91 -16.07 -22.02 14.37
CA ILE A 91 -15.29 -21.82 15.60
C ILE A 91 -16.03 -20.85 16.54
N GLN A 92 -16.68 -19.82 16.01
CA GLN A 92 -17.37 -18.81 16.82
C GLN A 92 -18.57 -19.41 17.57
N LYS A 93 -19.28 -20.38 16.98
CA LYS A 93 -20.35 -21.13 17.66
C LYS A 93 -19.81 -21.88 18.88
N LEU A 94 -18.60 -22.44 18.79
CA LEU A 94 -17.93 -23.14 19.90
C LEU A 94 -17.33 -22.19 20.94
N LYS A 95 -16.83 -21.01 20.50
CA LYS A 95 -16.12 -20.04 21.34
C LYS A 95 -16.66 -18.62 21.18
N THR A 96 -17.89 -18.40 21.68
CA THR A 96 -18.68 -17.18 21.47
C THR A 96 -18.07 -15.88 22.02
N LYS A 97 -17.11 -15.95 22.95
CA LYS A 97 -16.48 -14.78 23.59
C LYS A 97 -15.07 -14.45 23.07
N ASP A 98 -14.56 -15.17 22.07
CA ASP A 98 -13.23 -14.92 21.52
C ASP A 98 -13.21 -13.64 20.66
N SER A 99 -12.62 -12.58 21.22
CA SER A 99 -12.49 -11.28 20.55
C SER A 99 -11.57 -11.29 19.33
N ILE A 100 -10.53 -12.14 19.32
CA ILE A 100 -9.58 -12.27 18.20
C ILE A 100 -10.33 -12.88 17.02
N LEU A 101 -11.10 -13.94 17.27
CA LEU A 101 -11.91 -14.60 16.26
C LEU A 101 -12.98 -13.67 15.70
N LYS A 102 -13.70 -12.95 16.56
CA LYS A 102 -14.72 -11.97 16.12
C LYS A 102 -14.11 -10.91 15.20
N ASN A 103 -12.95 -10.37 15.54
CA ASN A 103 -12.25 -9.40 14.70
C ASN A 103 -11.91 -9.97 13.33
N ARG A 104 -11.45 -11.22 13.28
CA ARG A 104 -11.08 -11.88 12.03
C ARG A 104 -12.27 -12.15 11.11
N ILE A 105 -13.40 -12.58 11.67
CA ILE A 105 -14.67 -12.76 10.95
C ILE A 105 -15.10 -11.44 10.31
N GLU A 106 -15.12 -10.36 11.08
CA GLU A 106 -15.51 -9.03 10.59
C GLU A 106 -14.56 -8.52 9.50
N PHE A 107 -13.26 -8.80 9.63
CA PHE A 107 -12.26 -8.44 8.64
C PHE A 107 -12.51 -9.11 7.30
N LEU A 108 -12.75 -10.43 7.32
CA LEU A 108 -13.01 -11.22 6.12
C LEU A 108 -14.37 -10.89 5.50
N ARG A 109 -15.41 -10.62 6.30
CA ARG A 109 -16.71 -10.13 5.81
C ARG A 109 -16.58 -8.82 5.04
N LEU A 110 -15.80 -7.87 5.57
CA LEU A 110 -15.55 -6.60 4.89
C LEU A 110 -14.80 -6.78 3.57
N GLU A 111 -13.83 -7.70 3.54
CA GLU A 111 -13.06 -8.02 2.35
C GLU A 111 -13.93 -8.69 1.27
N ILE A 112 -14.75 -9.67 1.64
CA ILE A 112 -15.74 -10.31 0.75
C ILE A 112 -16.77 -9.30 0.24
N GLY A 113 -17.20 -8.36 1.09
CA GLY A 113 -18.16 -7.31 0.76
C GLY A 113 -17.60 -6.16 -0.08
N GLY A 114 -16.36 -6.25 -0.58
CA GLY A 114 -15.75 -5.23 -1.46
C GLY A 114 -15.26 -3.97 -0.73
N ASN A 115 -15.36 -3.91 0.60
CA ASN A 115 -14.73 -2.88 1.43
C ASN A 115 -15.09 -1.40 1.08
N ASN A 116 -16.39 -1.14 0.88
CA ASN A 116 -16.96 0.18 0.57
C ASN A 116 -17.01 1.16 1.78
N LEU A 117 -15.99 1.16 2.64
CA LEU A 117 -15.94 2.06 3.79
C LEU A 117 -15.58 3.49 3.36
N SER A 118 -16.48 4.44 3.65
CA SER A 118 -16.25 5.87 3.39
C SER A 118 -15.04 6.41 4.16
N ILE A 119 -14.21 7.19 3.45
CA ILE A 119 -13.11 7.97 4.05
C ILE A 119 -13.34 9.48 3.98
N THR A 120 -14.42 9.92 3.36
CA THR A 120 -14.77 11.34 3.23
C THR A 120 -15.34 11.87 4.55
N ASP A 121 -16.06 11.02 5.30
CA ASP A 121 -16.55 11.35 6.64
C ASP A 121 -15.45 11.25 7.68
N LYS A 122 -14.84 12.39 8.00
CA LYS A 122 -13.75 12.49 8.96
C LYS A 122 -14.20 13.01 10.32
N THR A 123 -13.42 12.67 11.33
CA THR A 123 -13.57 13.14 12.70
C THR A 123 -12.21 13.48 13.27
N PHE A 124 -12.16 14.44 14.20
CA PHE A 124 -10.92 14.78 14.89
C PHE A 124 -10.36 13.53 15.57
N PHE A 125 -9.07 13.30 15.37
CA PHE A 125 -8.36 12.16 15.92
C PHE A 125 -7.40 12.64 17.02
N ARG A 126 -6.41 13.47 16.66
CA ARG A 126 -5.48 14.09 17.62
C ARG A 126 -4.81 15.32 17.05
N SER A 127 -4.08 16.04 17.91
CA SER A 127 -3.14 17.08 17.48
C SER A 127 -1.72 16.68 17.85
N ILE A 128 -0.76 17.09 17.02
CA ILE A 128 0.67 17.03 17.33
C ILE A 128 1.12 18.45 17.64
N GLN A 129 1.52 18.70 18.89
CA GLN A 129 1.96 20.02 19.34
C GLN A 129 3.43 20.27 18.99
N GLY A 130 3.72 21.39 18.34
CA GLY A 130 5.07 21.73 17.89
C GLY A 130 6.01 22.20 19.00
N GLU A 131 5.50 22.71 20.13
CA GLU A 131 6.35 23.22 21.22
C GLU A 131 6.67 22.20 22.31
N GLU A 132 5.88 21.13 22.42
CA GLU A 132 5.94 20.19 23.56
C GLU A 132 7.13 19.21 23.45
N ASN A 133 7.51 18.83 22.23
CA ASN A 133 8.58 17.84 21.99
C ASN A 133 9.96 18.50 21.98
N ARG A 134 10.65 18.51 23.14
CA ARG A 134 12.04 18.98 23.25
C ARG A 134 12.94 18.24 22.25
N GLY A 135 13.74 18.98 21.48
CA GLY A 135 14.60 18.42 20.44
C GLY A 135 13.94 18.25 19.06
N PHE A 136 12.60 18.28 18.98
CA PHE A 136 11.83 18.11 17.73
C PHE A 136 10.79 19.21 17.54
N ARG A 137 11.11 20.42 17.99
CA ARG A 137 10.19 21.54 17.94
C ARG A 137 9.96 22.02 16.51
N PHE A 138 8.73 22.46 16.25
CA PHE A 138 8.36 23.07 14.98
C PHE A 138 7.38 24.23 15.20
N ARG A 139 7.60 25.37 14.52
CA ARG A 139 6.74 26.55 14.61
C ARG A 139 6.27 27.00 13.25
N ASN A 140 5.01 27.42 13.22
CA ASN A 140 4.35 27.84 11.99
C ASN A 140 4.52 26.77 10.90
N PRO A 141 3.96 25.55 11.11
CA PRO A 141 3.99 24.52 10.08
C PRO A 141 3.33 25.08 8.82
N VAL A 142 4.02 24.93 7.69
CA VAL A 142 3.58 25.45 6.39
C VAL A 142 3.22 24.35 5.42
N ASP A 143 3.88 23.19 5.55
CA ASP A 143 3.58 22.05 4.71
C ASP A 143 3.84 20.70 5.37
N ILE A 144 3.24 19.65 4.82
CA ILE A 144 3.29 18.28 5.32
C ILE A 144 3.47 17.33 4.14
N GLU A 145 4.50 16.50 4.18
CA GLU A 145 4.68 15.40 3.24
C GLU A 145 4.72 14.05 3.95
N ILE A 146 4.28 13.01 3.26
CA ILE A 146 4.21 11.65 3.80
C ILE A 146 4.91 10.73 2.82
N ASP A 147 5.88 9.96 3.29
CA ASP A 147 6.55 8.99 2.43
C ASP A 147 5.80 7.66 2.35
N GLU A 148 6.25 6.79 1.45
CA GLU A 148 5.63 5.50 1.17
C GLU A 148 5.57 4.54 2.38
N GLU A 149 6.34 4.79 3.44
CA GLU A 149 6.28 4.01 4.68
C GLU A 149 5.31 4.61 5.70
N GLY A 150 4.67 5.73 5.37
CA GLY A 150 3.82 6.49 6.28
C GLY A 150 4.59 7.40 7.23
N ASN A 151 5.89 7.62 7.03
CA ASN A 151 6.60 8.62 7.82
C ASN A 151 6.12 10.01 7.44
N ILE A 152 5.95 10.88 8.44
CA ILE A 152 5.38 12.21 8.27
C ILE A 152 6.49 13.25 8.41
N TYR A 153 6.58 14.17 7.45
CA TYR A 153 7.57 15.23 7.40
C TYR A 153 6.87 16.58 7.48
N ILE A 154 7.19 17.36 8.50
CA ILE A 154 6.57 18.66 8.78
C ILE A 154 7.58 19.75 8.44
N LEU A 155 7.27 20.54 7.42
CA LEU A 155 8.04 21.73 7.06
C LEU A 155 7.51 22.93 7.84
N SER A 156 8.43 23.69 8.44
CA SER A 156 8.06 24.80 9.32
C SER A 156 8.79 26.08 8.98
N PHE A 157 8.04 27.19 8.93
CA PHE A 157 8.57 28.51 8.63
C PHE A 157 9.31 29.10 9.84
N GLY A 158 8.68 29.10 11.02
CA GLY A 158 9.18 29.80 12.19
C GLY A 158 10.44 29.18 12.80
N THR A 159 10.56 27.85 12.73
CA THR A 159 11.77 27.11 13.14
C THR A 159 12.72 26.82 11.99
N THR A 160 12.29 27.08 10.75
CA THR A 160 13.07 26.85 9.52
C THR A 160 13.71 25.45 9.49
N ASN A 161 12.90 24.43 9.73
CA ASN A 161 13.34 23.05 9.83
C ASN A 161 12.34 22.07 9.22
N LEU A 162 12.80 20.82 9.05
CA LEU A 162 12.00 19.66 8.69
C LEU A 162 12.00 18.69 9.87
N VAL A 163 10.82 18.37 10.41
CA VAL A 163 10.67 17.35 11.48
C VAL A 163 10.08 16.08 10.88
N LYS A 164 10.73 14.94 11.12
CA LYS A 164 10.24 13.60 10.77
C LYS A 164 9.61 12.92 11.99
N LEU A 165 8.40 12.43 11.79
CA LEU A 165 7.73 11.50 12.68
C LEU A 165 7.59 10.14 12.01
N ASP A 166 7.58 9.07 12.80
CA ASP A 166 7.21 7.74 12.31
C ASP A 166 5.67 7.65 12.09
N PRO A 167 5.18 6.54 11.50
CA PRO A 167 3.75 6.36 11.26
C PRO A 167 2.86 6.36 12.52
N ASN A 168 3.47 6.16 13.69
CA ASN A 168 2.85 6.19 15.02
C ASN A 168 2.95 7.57 15.69
N PHE A 169 3.40 8.58 14.94
CA PHE A 169 3.58 9.97 15.36
C PHE A 169 4.70 10.20 16.37
N ASN A 170 5.58 9.22 16.58
CA ASN A 170 6.74 9.44 17.43
C ASN A 170 7.78 10.26 16.67
N PRO A 171 8.38 11.29 17.29
CA PRO A 171 9.46 12.03 16.66
C PRO A 171 10.69 11.14 16.46
N VAL A 172 11.21 11.14 15.23
CA VAL A 172 12.37 10.32 14.84
C VAL A 172 13.58 11.18 14.56
N TRP A 173 13.38 12.29 13.85
CA TRP A 173 14.48 13.09 13.34
C TRP A 173 14.06 14.54 13.11
N VAL A 174 15.02 15.47 13.19
CA VAL A 174 14.85 16.86 12.79
C VAL A 174 16.06 17.29 11.96
N SER A 175 15.84 18.10 10.93
CA SER A 175 16.90 18.65 10.09
C SER A 175 17.92 19.44 10.89
N GLN A 176 19.20 19.12 10.71
CA GLN A 176 20.31 19.83 11.35
C GLN A 176 20.85 20.96 10.48
N GLY A 177 21.48 21.96 11.11
CA GLY A 177 22.43 22.95 10.57
C GLY A 177 22.26 23.41 9.11
N GLY A 178 22.61 22.54 8.14
CA GLY A 178 22.58 22.80 6.70
C GLY A 178 21.20 22.77 6.03
N PHE A 179 20.10 22.57 6.74
CA PHE A 179 18.77 22.89 6.24
C PHE A 179 18.43 24.35 6.57
N ALA A 180 18.53 24.71 7.86
CA ALA A 180 18.22 26.04 8.35
C ALA A 180 19.14 27.14 7.80
N ARG A 181 20.40 26.82 7.46
CA ARG A 181 21.33 27.80 6.85
C ARG A 181 20.97 28.18 5.41
N GLN A 182 20.21 27.33 4.71
CA GLN A 182 19.91 27.47 3.29
C GLN A 182 18.58 28.17 3.08
N MET A 183 17.63 27.88 3.96
CA MET A 183 16.24 28.33 3.88
C MET A 183 16.08 29.69 4.57
N LYS A 184 15.33 30.59 3.94
CA LYS A 184 15.00 31.92 4.50
C LYS A 184 13.49 32.06 4.77
N GLY A 185 12.66 31.39 3.99
CA GLY A 185 11.21 31.42 4.10
C GLY A 185 10.58 30.26 3.34
N PRO A 186 10.71 29.01 3.84
CA PRO A 186 10.06 27.86 3.24
C PRO A 186 8.54 28.02 3.29
N VAL A 187 7.86 27.77 2.17
CA VAL A 187 6.39 27.98 2.08
C VAL A 187 5.60 26.80 1.53
N ALA A 188 6.25 25.88 0.82
CA ALA A 188 5.65 24.67 0.24
C ALA A 188 6.73 23.59 0.03
N MET A 189 6.33 22.33 0.01
CA MET A 189 7.19 21.18 -0.18
C MET A 189 6.52 20.13 -1.07
N ASP A 190 7.34 19.41 -1.84
CA ASP A 190 6.94 18.18 -2.52
C ASP A 190 7.94 17.07 -2.19
N TYR A 191 7.46 15.84 -2.05
CA TYR A 191 8.29 14.66 -1.80
C TYR A 191 8.22 13.69 -2.98
N TYR A 192 9.38 13.41 -3.59
CA TYR A 192 9.46 12.54 -4.75
C TYR A 192 10.74 11.70 -4.73
N LYS A 193 10.59 10.37 -4.86
CA LYS A 193 11.71 9.41 -4.94
C LYS A 193 12.82 9.61 -3.89
N GLY A 194 12.44 9.92 -2.65
CA GLY A 194 13.39 10.09 -1.54
C GLY A 194 14.00 11.49 -1.42
N LEU A 195 13.56 12.44 -2.24
CA LEU A 195 13.99 13.84 -2.21
C LEU A 195 12.83 14.76 -1.80
N PHE A 196 13.16 15.82 -1.08
CA PHE A 196 12.27 16.94 -0.78
C PHE A 196 12.63 18.11 -1.67
N TYR A 197 11.63 18.68 -2.34
CA TYR A 197 11.72 19.89 -3.13
C TYR A 197 11.00 20.99 -2.36
N VAL A 198 11.73 22.01 -1.91
CA VAL A 198 11.18 23.02 -1.00
C VAL A 198 11.22 24.39 -1.67
N ALA A 199 10.05 25.00 -1.84
CA ALA A 199 9.93 26.36 -2.32
C ALA A 199 10.30 27.35 -1.21
N ASP A 200 11.39 28.09 -1.42
CA ASP A 200 11.83 29.16 -0.52
C ASP A 200 11.43 30.52 -1.11
N PHE A 201 10.37 31.11 -0.57
CA PHE A 201 9.74 32.30 -1.12
C PHE A 201 10.70 33.49 -1.27
N PRO A 202 11.47 33.91 -0.25
CA PRO A 202 12.32 35.10 -0.36
C PRO A 202 13.66 34.85 -1.08
N SER A 203 14.06 33.60 -1.30
CA SER A 203 15.32 33.28 -2.01
C SER A 203 15.12 33.05 -3.50
N ASP A 204 13.89 33.01 -4.00
CA ASP A 204 13.56 32.70 -5.40
C ASP A 204 14.13 31.36 -5.89
N PHE A 205 14.26 30.38 -4.99
CA PHE A 205 14.79 29.05 -5.29
C PHE A 205 13.83 27.94 -4.87
N ILE A 206 13.93 26.82 -5.59
CA ILE A 206 13.50 25.52 -5.07
C ILE A 206 14.76 24.78 -4.61
N PHE A 207 14.84 24.48 -3.32
CA PHE A 207 15.95 23.71 -2.75
C PHE A 207 15.61 22.21 -2.72
N ILE A 208 16.61 21.38 -2.99
CA ILE A 208 16.46 19.92 -3.08
C ILE A 208 17.27 19.28 -1.95
N PHE A 209 16.61 18.49 -1.12
CA PHE A 209 17.22 17.79 0.01
C PHE A 209 16.93 16.29 -0.07
N ASN A 210 17.81 15.46 0.48
CA ASN A 210 17.47 14.04 0.69
C ASN A 210 16.65 13.84 1.97
N LYS A 211 16.20 12.60 2.24
CA LYS A 211 15.46 12.24 3.46
C LYS A 211 16.13 12.59 4.79
N LYS A 212 17.45 12.81 4.79
CA LYS A 212 18.24 13.22 5.96
C LYS A 212 18.40 14.74 6.05
N GLY A 213 17.64 15.51 5.26
CA GLY A 213 17.71 16.97 5.22
C GLY A 213 19.04 17.52 4.70
N ILE A 214 19.83 16.70 4.01
CA ILE A 214 21.11 17.12 3.45
C ILE A 214 20.85 17.72 2.06
N PHE A 215 21.30 18.96 1.87
CA PHE A 215 21.21 19.68 0.60
C PHE A 215 21.87 18.87 -0.53
N GLN A 216 21.18 18.75 -1.65
CA GLN A 216 21.65 18.07 -2.86
C GLN A 216 21.92 19.08 -3.98
N SER A 217 20.94 19.93 -4.27
CA SER A 217 21.01 20.94 -5.32
C SER A 217 19.90 21.98 -5.16
N ARG A 218 19.88 22.99 -6.03
CA ARG A 218 18.77 23.95 -6.15
C ARG A 218 18.49 24.23 -7.61
N ILE A 219 17.28 24.68 -7.90
CA ILE A 219 16.89 25.25 -9.20
C ILE A 219 16.29 26.63 -8.98
N GLY A 220 16.26 27.43 -10.05
CA GLY A 220 15.80 28.82 -10.01
C GLY A 220 16.95 29.82 -9.92
N GLU A 221 16.61 31.06 -10.23
CA GLU A 221 17.34 32.29 -9.94
C GLU A 221 16.33 33.45 -9.94
N THR A 222 16.66 34.59 -9.34
CA THR A 222 15.73 35.73 -9.32
C THR A 222 15.53 36.27 -10.74
N GLY A 223 14.27 36.39 -11.17
CA GLY A 223 13.91 37.00 -12.44
C GLY A 223 12.63 36.44 -13.04
N SER A 224 12.46 36.56 -14.36
CA SER A 224 11.23 36.18 -15.09
C SER A 224 11.48 35.26 -16.29
N GLY A 225 12.70 34.78 -16.53
CA GLY A 225 13.01 33.74 -17.51
C GLY A 225 12.44 32.36 -17.12
N LEU A 226 12.50 31.37 -18.02
CA LEU A 226 11.96 30.02 -17.77
C LEU A 226 12.69 29.23 -16.67
N ASN A 227 13.95 29.58 -16.41
CA ASN A 227 14.76 29.05 -15.33
C ASN A 227 14.76 29.95 -14.08
N GLN A 228 13.94 31.00 -14.05
CA GLN A 228 13.95 32.04 -13.03
C GLN A 228 12.60 32.11 -12.28
N PHE A 229 12.62 32.56 -11.04
CA PHE A 229 11.43 32.72 -10.19
C PHE A 229 11.40 34.08 -9.51
N ARG A 230 10.22 34.45 -9.05
CA ARG A 230 9.99 35.55 -8.13
C ARG A 230 8.94 35.15 -7.10
N GLY A 231 9.37 34.74 -5.91
CA GLY A 231 8.48 34.27 -4.86
C GLY A 231 7.78 32.97 -5.20
N PRO A 232 8.51 31.85 -5.44
CA PRO A 232 7.88 30.55 -5.66
C PRO A 232 7.05 30.19 -4.41
N SER A 233 5.78 29.83 -4.62
CA SER A 233 4.80 29.74 -3.52
C SER A 233 4.03 28.43 -3.42
N GLY A 234 4.14 27.57 -4.43
CA GLY A 234 3.50 26.26 -4.47
C GLY A 234 4.23 25.35 -5.44
N ILE A 235 4.19 24.05 -5.16
CA ILE A 235 4.95 23.03 -5.90
C ILE A 235 4.13 21.74 -5.94
N THR A 236 4.09 21.06 -7.07
CA THR A 236 3.44 19.74 -7.24
C THR A 236 4.04 19.00 -8.43
N ARG A 237 3.72 17.71 -8.60
CA ARG A 237 4.10 16.93 -9.78
C ARG A 237 2.93 16.28 -10.49
N ASP A 238 3.11 16.02 -11.78
CA ASP A 238 2.26 15.10 -12.53
C ASP A 238 2.72 13.63 -12.36
N THR A 239 1.97 12.70 -12.95
CA THR A 239 2.25 11.26 -12.89
C THR A 239 3.54 10.86 -13.62
N GLN A 240 4.04 11.70 -14.52
CA GLN A 240 5.32 11.50 -15.21
C GLN A 240 6.50 12.05 -14.40
N GLY A 241 6.22 12.71 -13.27
CA GLY A 241 7.21 13.32 -12.40
C GLY A 241 7.66 14.72 -12.85
N ASN A 242 6.99 15.34 -13.82
CA ASN A 242 7.25 16.73 -14.19
C ASN A 242 6.81 17.65 -13.05
N LEU A 243 7.63 18.66 -12.74
CA LEU A 243 7.44 19.57 -11.62
C LEU A 243 6.71 20.83 -12.07
N TYR A 244 5.66 21.22 -11.35
CA TYR A 244 4.90 22.44 -11.57
C TYR A 244 5.08 23.38 -10.38
N ILE A 245 5.38 24.65 -10.67
CA ILE A 245 5.74 25.64 -9.66
C ILE A 245 4.89 26.90 -9.87
N SER A 246 4.21 27.34 -8.81
CA SER A 246 3.55 28.65 -8.78
C SER A 246 4.58 29.73 -8.53
N ASP A 247 4.74 30.62 -9.49
CA ASP A 247 5.66 31.76 -9.46
C ASP A 247 4.85 33.03 -9.22
N LEU A 248 4.61 33.32 -7.93
CA LEU A 248 3.64 34.32 -7.47
C LEU A 248 3.94 35.72 -8.00
N GLY A 249 5.21 36.12 -7.94
CA GLY A 249 5.66 37.46 -8.31
C GLY A 249 5.71 37.70 -9.81
N ASN A 250 5.69 36.64 -10.63
CA ASN A 250 5.59 36.73 -12.08
C ASN A 250 4.21 36.30 -12.61
N HIS A 251 3.23 36.07 -11.74
CA HIS A 251 1.84 35.82 -12.12
C HIS A 251 1.67 34.61 -13.06
N ARG A 252 2.44 33.54 -12.84
CA ARG A 252 2.49 32.38 -13.75
C ARG A 252 2.71 31.05 -13.03
N ILE A 253 2.55 29.97 -13.77
CA ILE A 253 2.96 28.62 -13.40
C ILE A 253 4.07 28.19 -14.36
N LEU A 254 5.14 27.59 -13.84
CA LEU A 254 6.19 26.96 -14.66
C LEU A 254 6.10 25.44 -14.60
N LYS A 255 6.30 24.79 -15.74
CA LYS A 255 6.48 23.34 -15.86
C LYS A 255 7.96 23.02 -16.12
N TRP A 256 8.47 22.05 -15.38
CA TRP A 256 9.83 21.52 -15.49
C TRP A 256 9.76 20.01 -15.69
N SER A 257 10.70 19.47 -16.47
CA SER A 257 10.78 18.03 -16.69
C SER A 257 11.12 17.27 -15.41
N SER A 258 10.91 15.96 -15.40
CA SER A 258 11.39 15.09 -14.31
C SER A 258 12.92 15.11 -14.11
N LYS A 259 13.67 15.57 -15.12
CA LYS A 259 15.12 15.82 -15.07
C LYS A 259 15.49 17.23 -14.62
N LEU A 260 14.50 18.05 -14.23
CA LEU A 260 14.66 19.44 -13.80
C LEU A 260 15.18 20.36 -14.91
N GLU A 261 14.69 20.17 -16.13
CA GLU A 261 14.87 21.13 -17.22
C GLU A 261 13.60 21.97 -17.38
N PRO A 262 13.68 23.31 -17.49
CA PRO A 262 12.49 24.13 -17.66
C PRO A 262 11.85 23.87 -19.04
N LEU A 263 10.54 23.63 -19.07
CA LEU A 263 9.81 23.32 -20.30
C LEU A 263 9.08 24.55 -20.85
N PHE A 264 8.14 25.09 -20.09
CA PHE A 264 7.37 26.28 -20.47
C PHE A 264 6.68 26.92 -19.25
N ALA A 265 6.08 28.09 -19.47
CA ALA A 265 5.28 28.80 -18.49
C ALA A 265 3.90 29.16 -19.06
N PHE A 266 2.89 29.22 -18.19
CA PHE A 266 1.50 29.52 -18.55
C PHE A 266 0.78 30.22 -17.39
N GLY A 267 -0.49 30.57 -17.60
CA GLY A 267 -1.31 31.20 -16.57
C GLY A 267 -1.04 32.69 -16.35
N ASN A 268 -0.25 33.36 -17.20
CA ASN A 268 0.00 34.81 -17.17
C ASN A 268 -0.84 35.61 -18.19
N SER A 269 -1.65 34.93 -19.01
CA SER A 269 -2.49 35.56 -20.04
C SER A 269 -3.75 34.76 -20.33
N GLY A 270 -4.69 35.37 -21.06
CA GLY A 270 -5.95 34.74 -21.46
C GLY A 270 -6.90 34.48 -20.29
N LYS A 271 -7.89 33.59 -20.48
CA LYS A 271 -8.91 33.27 -19.46
C LYS A 271 -8.33 32.69 -18.17
N GLY A 272 -7.19 32.00 -18.29
CA GLY A 272 -6.46 31.41 -17.18
C GLY A 272 -5.47 32.37 -16.47
N ALA A 273 -5.42 33.66 -16.83
CA ALA A 273 -4.48 34.61 -16.24
C ALA A 273 -4.65 34.72 -14.71
N MET A 274 -3.59 34.41 -13.97
CA MET A 274 -3.56 34.39 -12.52
C MET A 274 -2.91 35.67 -11.99
N GLU A 275 -3.33 36.13 -10.81
CA GLU A 275 -2.70 37.26 -10.13
C GLU A 275 -1.78 36.74 -9.02
N TYR A 276 -2.27 36.04 -7.99
CA TYR A 276 -1.38 35.43 -6.98
C TYR A 276 -1.51 33.90 -7.01
N PRO A 277 -0.87 33.20 -7.97
CA PRO A 277 -0.85 31.74 -7.99
C PRO A 277 -0.20 31.21 -6.70
N SER A 278 -0.72 30.13 -6.14
CA SER A 278 -0.22 29.56 -4.89
C SER A 278 -0.29 28.04 -4.88
N GLY A 279 -1.15 27.43 -4.06
CA GLY A 279 -1.33 25.99 -4.00
C GLY A 279 -1.66 25.38 -5.34
N LEU A 280 -0.95 24.31 -5.66
CA LEU A 280 -1.11 23.50 -6.86
C LEU A 280 -1.36 22.06 -6.44
N ASN A 281 -2.24 21.36 -7.16
CA ASN A 281 -2.36 19.91 -7.02
C ASN A 281 -2.98 19.32 -8.29
N PHE A 282 -2.73 18.04 -8.56
CA PHE A 282 -3.30 17.33 -9.70
C PHE A 282 -4.50 16.49 -9.30
N HIS A 283 -5.50 16.46 -10.18
CA HIS A 283 -6.60 15.50 -10.08
C HIS A 283 -7.09 15.11 -11.46
N LYS A 284 -7.20 13.80 -11.71
CA LYS A 284 -7.61 13.23 -13.01
C LYS A 284 -6.82 13.88 -14.18
N ASN A 285 -5.49 13.92 -14.05
CA ASN A 285 -4.52 14.52 -14.98
C ASN A 285 -4.62 16.05 -15.21
N ASN A 286 -5.54 16.75 -14.54
CA ASN A 286 -5.66 18.20 -14.64
C ASN A 286 -4.98 18.89 -13.46
N LEU A 287 -4.33 20.03 -13.72
CA LEU A 287 -3.73 20.87 -12.70
C LEU A 287 -4.78 21.83 -12.14
N TYR A 288 -4.96 21.83 -10.83
CA TYR A 288 -5.78 22.79 -10.10
C TYR A 288 -4.85 23.78 -9.41
N ALA A 289 -5.06 25.07 -9.68
CA ALA A 289 -4.21 26.13 -9.17
C ALA A 289 -5.04 27.20 -8.44
N ILE A 290 -4.68 27.52 -7.20
CA ILE A 290 -5.33 28.61 -6.46
C ILE A 290 -4.75 29.94 -6.91
N ASP A 291 -5.64 30.85 -7.31
CA ASP A 291 -5.36 32.27 -7.36
C ASP A 291 -5.85 32.94 -6.07
N LYS A 292 -4.91 33.29 -5.19
CA LYS A 292 -5.23 33.86 -3.86
C LYS A 292 -5.95 35.19 -3.96
N LYS A 293 -5.62 35.96 -4.99
CA LYS A 293 -6.05 37.36 -5.12
C LYS A 293 -7.38 37.46 -5.83
N GLN A 294 -7.55 36.69 -6.91
CA GLN A 294 -8.84 36.56 -7.59
C GLN A 294 -9.81 35.62 -6.86
N LYS A 295 -9.38 34.95 -5.77
CA LYS A 295 -10.20 34.05 -4.94
C LYS A 295 -10.93 33.01 -5.79
N ARG A 296 -10.15 32.25 -6.54
CA ARG A 296 -10.65 31.19 -7.43
C ARG A 296 -9.66 30.04 -7.51
N ILE A 297 -10.14 28.90 -7.98
CA ILE A 297 -9.31 27.80 -8.45
C ILE A 297 -9.39 27.81 -9.98
N VAL A 298 -8.26 27.83 -10.66
CA VAL A 298 -8.15 27.73 -12.11
C VAL A 298 -7.67 26.33 -12.46
N ILE A 299 -8.28 25.72 -13.47
CA ILE A 299 -8.01 24.34 -13.87
C ILE A 299 -7.39 24.35 -15.26
N PHE A 300 -6.26 23.67 -15.39
CA PHE A 300 -5.50 23.53 -16.63
C PHE A 300 -5.31 22.06 -17.01
N ASP A 301 -5.13 21.78 -18.30
CA ASP A 301 -4.57 20.50 -18.75
C ASP A 301 -3.04 20.45 -18.53
N GLN A 302 -2.39 19.37 -18.97
CA GLN A 302 -0.95 19.17 -18.78
C GLN A 302 -0.10 20.06 -19.68
N GLU A 303 -0.69 20.59 -20.75
CA GLU A 303 -0.14 21.53 -21.73
C GLU A 303 -0.29 22.99 -21.28
N GLY A 304 -1.00 23.25 -20.18
CA GLY A 304 -1.20 24.58 -19.61
C GLY A 304 -2.37 25.36 -20.22
N ASN A 305 -3.25 24.70 -20.99
CA ASN A 305 -4.45 25.33 -21.52
C ASN A 305 -5.50 25.46 -20.42
N TYR A 306 -6.18 26.61 -20.38
CA TYR A 306 -7.28 26.85 -19.46
C TYR A 306 -8.46 25.92 -19.81
N LEU A 307 -8.98 25.22 -18.80
CA LEU A 307 -10.17 24.38 -18.92
C LEU A 307 -11.39 25.07 -18.30
N LYS A 308 -11.32 25.37 -17.00
CA LYS A 308 -12.43 25.98 -16.24
C LYS A 308 -11.94 26.66 -14.96
N GLU A 309 -12.84 27.34 -14.26
CA GLU A 309 -12.59 27.92 -12.95
C GLU A 309 -13.67 27.53 -11.93
N ILE A 310 -13.30 27.55 -10.65
CA ILE A 310 -14.23 27.38 -9.52
C ILE A 310 -14.12 28.61 -8.63
N LYS A 311 -15.24 29.25 -8.35
CA LYS A 311 -15.36 30.43 -7.49
C LYS A 311 -16.25 30.12 -6.30
N SER A 312 -16.00 30.78 -5.17
CA SER A 312 -16.82 30.66 -3.97
C SER A 312 -16.70 31.92 -3.12
N ASP A 313 -17.83 32.44 -2.65
CA ASP A 313 -17.87 33.60 -1.74
C ASP A 313 -17.25 33.30 -0.37
N LEU A 314 -17.09 32.01 -0.06
CA LEU A 314 -16.42 31.53 1.14
C LEU A 314 -14.90 31.76 1.10
N PHE A 315 -14.31 31.87 -0.09
CA PHE A 315 -12.89 32.16 -0.22
C PHE A 315 -12.57 33.55 0.32
N LYS A 316 -11.66 33.61 1.29
CA LYS A 316 -11.16 34.85 1.88
C LYS A 316 -9.69 35.03 1.57
N LYS A 317 -8.88 33.99 1.78
CA LYS A 317 -7.46 33.93 1.44
C LYS A 317 -7.06 32.46 1.20
N PRO A 318 -7.58 31.81 0.13
CA PRO A 318 -7.25 30.42 -0.18
C PRO A 318 -5.75 30.31 -0.39
N ARG A 319 -5.14 29.19 0.01
CA ARG A 319 -3.68 29.02 -0.04
C ARG A 319 -3.25 27.70 -0.64
N SER A 320 -3.78 26.59 -0.15
CA SER A 320 -3.47 25.25 -0.65
C SER A 320 -4.75 24.47 -0.95
N LEU A 321 -4.61 23.42 -1.76
CA LEU A 321 -5.70 22.48 -2.01
C LEU A 321 -5.19 21.03 -2.00
N GLU A 322 -6.05 20.13 -1.55
CA GLU A 322 -5.81 18.68 -1.49
C GLU A 322 -7.04 17.94 -2.01
N PHE A 323 -6.84 16.81 -2.66
CA PHE A 323 -7.93 15.97 -3.15
C PHE A 323 -8.18 14.79 -2.22
N ILE A 324 -9.46 14.50 -1.99
CA ILE A 324 -9.90 13.27 -1.34
C ILE A 324 -10.99 12.66 -2.22
N HIS A 325 -10.63 11.61 -2.97
CA HIS A 325 -11.43 11.14 -4.10
C HIS A 325 -11.72 12.31 -5.06
N ASP A 326 -13.00 12.64 -5.28
CA ASP A 326 -13.42 13.75 -6.12
C ASP A 326 -13.65 15.07 -5.35
N GLN A 327 -13.52 15.06 -4.02
CA GLN A 327 -13.71 16.26 -3.20
C GLN A 327 -12.44 17.11 -3.13
N ILE A 328 -12.61 18.43 -3.10
CA ILE A 328 -11.51 19.40 -2.97
C ILE A 328 -11.50 19.98 -1.56
N TYR A 329 -10.35 19.89 -0.89
CA TYR A 329 -10.11 20.44 0.43
C TYR A 329 -9.21 21.66 0.27
N VAL A 330 -9.74 22.86 0.51
CA VAL A 330 -9.00 24.13 0.40
C VAL A 330 -8.64 24.63 1.78
N SER A 331 -7.35 24.78 2.04
CA SER A 331 -6.85 25.49 3.22
C SER A 331 -6.87 26.99 2.94
N ASP A 332 -7.80 27.70 3.59
CA ASP A 332 -7.93 29.16 3.52
C ASP A 332 -7.41 29.80 4.82
N GLU A 333 -6.45 30.72 4.69
CA GLU A 333 -5.77 31.36 5.82
C GLU A 333 -6.73 32.14 6.74
N ILE A 334 -7.94 32.49 6.30
CA ILE A 334 -8.93 33.24 7.09
C ILE A 334 -10.20 32.40 7.28
N ALA A 335 -10.71 31.78 6.22
CA ALA A 335 -11.96 31.03 6.28
C ALA A 335 -11.80 29.67 6.99
N GLY A 336 -10.59 29.15 7.15
CA GLY A 336 -10.34 27.81 7.69
C GLY A 336 -10.27 26.75 6.58
N LEU A 337 -10.58 25.51 6.92
CA LEU A 337 -10.63 24.43 5.92
C LEU A 337 -12.02 24.42 5.25
N LEU A 338 -12.04 24.51 3.92
CA LEU A 338 -13.23 24.45 3.09
C LEU A 338 -13.23 23.15 2.28
N MET A 339 -14.38 22.51 2.14
CA MET A 339 -14.55 21.20 1.47
C MET A 339 -15.61 21.36 0.39
N TYR A 340 -15.22 21.12 -0.86
CA TYR A 340 -16.09 21.18 -2.02
C TYR A 340 -16.45 19.76 -2.47
N ASN A 341 -17.74 19.49 -2.58
CA ASN A 341 -18.24 18.28 -3.21
C ASN A 341 -18.72 18.64 -4.63
N PRO A 342 -18.05 18.16 -5.69
CA PRO A 342 -18.46 18.44 -7.07
C PRO A 342 -19.74 17.69 -7.49
N GLU A 343 -20.13 16.61 -6.81
CA GLU A 343 -21.31 15.82 -7.19
C GLU A 343 -22.61 16.62 -7.04
N ASN A 344 -22.64 17.51 -6.06
CA ASN A 344 -23.80 18.34 -5.74
C ASN A 344 -23.48 19.83 -5.66
N ASP A 345 -22.33 20.24 -6.22
CA ASP A 345 -21.84 21.62 -6.26
C ASP A 345 -21.97 22.35 -4.92
N SER A 346 -21.51 21.72 -3.83
CA SER A 346 -21.69 22.26 -2.47
C SER A 346 -20.38 22.46 -1.73
N TRP A 347 -20.31 23.55 -0.98
CA TRP A 347 -19.21 23.87 -0.08
C TRP A 347 -19.60 23.66 1.38
N LYS A 348 -18.70 23.05 2.15
CA LYS A 348 -18.79 22.91 3.61
C LYS A 348 -17.54 23.48 4.26
N LYS A 349 -17.69 24.16 5.38
CA LYS A 349 -16.57 24.63 6.20
C LYS A 349 -16.33 23.67 7.35
N LEU A 350 -15.08 23.43 7.71
CA LEU A 350 -14.74 22.71 8.93
C LEU A 350 -15.22 23.52 10.14
N GLU A 351 -16.16 22.93 10.88
CA GLU A 351 -16.68 23.50 12.11
C GLU A 351 -15.70 23.34 13.28
N LYS A 352 -16.04 23.94 14.41
CA LYS A 352 -15.35 23.68 15.67
C LYS A 352 -15.50 22.20 16.03
N PHE A 353 -14.42 21.59 16.51
CA PHE A 353 -14.40 20.16 16.87
C PHE A 353 -14.00 19.99 18.34
N LYS A 354 -14.39 18.87 18.95
CA LYS A 354 -13.96 18.56 20.33
C LYS A 354 -12.71 17.69 20.28
N ASP A 355 -11.72 18.02 21.10
CA ASP A 355 -10.58 17.13 21.31
C ASP A 355 -10.93 15.93 22.21
N GLY A 356 -10.00 14.99 22.39
CA GLY A 356 -10.19 13.81 23.23
C GLY A 356 -10.45 14.11 24.72
N LYS A 357 -10.27 15.37 25.16
CA LYS A 357 -10.61 15.86 26.51
C LYS A 357 -11.95 16.60 26.54
N GLY A 358 -12.69 16.62 25.43
CA GLY A 358 -13.95 17.32 25.27
C GLY A 358 -13.81 18.83 25.08
N LYS A 359 -12.59 19.37 24.99
CA LYS A 359 -12.37 20.81 24.80
C LYS A 359 -12.69 21.18 23.36
N ILE A 360 -13.50 22.21 23.18
CA ILE A 360 -13.81 22.76 21.87
C ILE A 360 -12.56 23.42 21.29
N ARG A 361 -12.22 23.04 20.07
CA ARG A 361 -11.10 23.49 19.26
C ARG A 361 -11.62 24.04 17.93
N ASN A 362 -10.76 24.79 17.28
CA ASN A 362 -10.93 25.34 15.94
C ASN A 362 -9.55 25.46 15.32
N VAL A 363 -9.49 25.69 14.02
CA VAL A 363 -8.23 25.94 13.32
C VAL A 363 -7.99 27.45 13.27
N ASP A 364 -6.74 27.88 13.32
CA ASP A 364 -6.33 29.28 13.20
C ASP A 364 -5.25 29.42 12.11
N ARG A 365 -5.67 29.98 10.97
CA ARG A 365 -4.83 30.17 9.79
C ARG A 365 -4.21 28.86 9.26
N PRO A 366 -5.02 27.92 8.75
CA PRO A 366 -4.47 26.71 8.14
C PRO A 366 -3.64 27.06 6.90
N PHE A 367 -2.49 26.38 6.75
CA PHE A 367 -1.60 26.62 5.61
C PHE A 367 -1.68 25.53 4.55
N SER A 368 -1.77 24.28 4.99
CA SER A 368 -1.80 23.11 4.14
C SER A 368 -2.61 21.98 4.74
N SER A 369 -3.10 21.11 3.87
CA SER A 369 -3.69 19.84 4.25
C SER A 369 -3.09 18.72 3.40
N LYS A 370 -2.85 17.55 3.98
CA LYS A 370 -2.28 16.38 3.29
C LYS A 370 -3.03 15.12 3.68
N LEU A 371 -3.35 14.27 2.72
CA LEU A 371 -3.92 12.95 2.96
C LEU A 371 -2.80 11.89 3.05
N ASP A 372 -2.89 10.96 4.00
CA ASP A 372 -2.05 9.74 3.95
C ASP A 372 -2.71 8.60 3.16
N ASN A 373 -1.94 7.56 2.88
CA ASN A 373 -2.40 6.35 2.16
C ASN A 373 -3.56 5.61 2.87
N TYR A 374 -3.80 5.93 4.14
CA TYR A 374 -4.85 5.35 4.96
C TYR A 374 -6.07 6.26 5.09
N GLY A 375 -6.07 7.47 4.51
CA GLY A 375 -7.19 8.41 4.53
C GLY A 375 -7.23 9.36 5.72
N TYR A 376 -6.17 9.45 6.53
CA TYR A 376 -6.04 10.48 7.56
C TYR A 376 -5.68 11.81 6.92
N LEU A 377 -6.41 12.85 7.29
CA LEU A 377 -6.16 14.21 6.86
C LEU A 377 -5.34 14.94 7.92
N PHE A 378 -4.16 15.38 7.53
CA PHE A 378 -3.28 16.22 8.33
C PHE A 378 -3.51 17.67 7.92
N LEU A 379 -3.67 18.56 8.90
CA LEU A 379 -3.92 19.98 8.68
C LEU A 379 -2.88 20.80 9.46
N SER A 380 -2.11 21.62 8.77
CA SER A 380 -1.13 22.50 9.40
C SER A 380 -1.82 23.75 9.95
N ASP A 381 -1.98 23.79 11.28
CA ASP A 381 -2.56 24.91 12.02
C ASP A 381 -1.44 25.91 12.36
N ASN A 382 -1.16 26.81 11.40
CA ASN A 382 0.07 27.60 11.37
C ASN A 382 0.25 28.46 12.63
N ASN A 383 -0.77 29.25 12.98
CA ASN A 383 -0.70 30.16 14.12
C ASN A 383 -0.66 29.43 15.47
N ARG A 384 -1.16 28.19 15.53
CA ARG A 384 -1.11 27.36 16.75
C ARG A 384 0.09 26.44 16.84
N HIS A 385 0.99 26.48 15.87
CA HIS A 385 2.22 25.69 15.84
C HIS A 385 1.95 24.19 16.05
N ARG A 386 0.92 23.65 15.39
CA ARG A 386 0.53 22.25 15.55
C ARG A 386 -0.02 21.67 14.26
N ILE A 387 -0.05 20.35 14.20
CA ILE A 387 -0.74 19.60 13.14
C ILE A 387 -2.01 19.01 13.76
N ASP A 388 -3.18 19.32 13.20
CA ASP A 388 -4.44 18.69 13.55
C ASP A 388 -4.70 17.51 12.60
N ILE A 389 -5.07 16.35 13.15
CA ILE A 389 -5.25 15.11 12.39
C ILE A 389 -6.70 14.68 12.49
N PHE A 390 -7.30 14.35 11.34
CA PHE A 390 -8.65 13.84 11.23
C PHE A 390 -8.65 12.45 10.60
N ALA A 391 -9.28 11.49 11.26
CA ALA A 391 -9.39 10.11 10.78
C ALA A 391 -10.78 9.87 10.17
N PRO A 392 -10.94 8.93 9.23
CA PRO A 392 -12.24 8.39 8.86
C PRO A 392 -13.02 7.92 10.10
N LYS A 393 -14.31 8.27 10.22
CA LYS A 393 -15.14 7.82 11.36
C LYS A 393 -15.18 6.32 11.53
N THR A 394 -15.13 5.58 10.41
CA THR A 394 -15.07 4.11 10.36
C THR A 394 -13.86 3.53 11.08
N TYR A 395 -12.79 4.32 11.27
CA TYR A 395 -11.58 3.87 11.96
C TYR A 395 -11.69 3.96 13.47
N LEU A 396 -12.58 4.78 14.04
CA LEU A 396 -12.74 4.85 15.50
C LEU A 396 -13.20 3.52 16.15
N LEU A 397 -13.60 2.54 15.33
CA LEU A 397 -14.04 1.20 15.74
C LEU A 397 -13.13 0.09 15.18
N SER A 398 -11.98 0.43 14.58
CA SER A 398 -11.12 -0.54 13.89
C SER A 398 -10.14 -1.25 14.81
N ASN A 399 -9.85 -2.51 14.46
CA ASN A 399 -8.69 -3.26 14.93
C ASN A 399 -7.84 -3.58 13.68
N LEU A 400 -6.57 -3.91 13.90
CA LEU A 400 -5.66 -4.32 12.83
C LEU A 400 -5.83 -5.82 12.53
N GLY A 401 -5.79 -6.18 11.24
CA GLY A 401 -5.70 -7.56 10.80
C GLY A 401 -4.25 -8.03 10.78
N LEU A 402 -3.96 -9.19 11.37
CA LEU A 402 -2.63 -9.81 11.36
C LEU A 402 -2.73 -11.18 10.69
N GLU A 403 -2.13 -11.29 9.52
CA GLU A 403 -2.15 -12.49 8.70
C GLU A 403 -0.78 -13.15 8.75
N VAL A 404 -0.66 -14.21 9.56
CA VAL A 404 0.53 -15.07 9.54
C VAL A 404 0.43 -15.98 8.31
N GLU A 405 1.38 -15.86 7.38
CA GLU A 405 1.43 -16.64 6.15
C GLU A 405 2.28 -17.92 6.31
N LYS A 406 3.33 -17.85 7.13
CA LYS A 406 4.26 -18.96 7.38
C LYS A 406 4.97 -18.78 8.72
N VAL A 407 5.25 -19.90 9.38
CA VAL A 407 6.23 -20.00 10.46
C VAL A 407 7.38 -20.90 9.96
N ASP A 408 8.59 -20.36 9.92
CA ASP A 408 9.79 -21.07 9.49
C ASP A 408 10.60 -21.51 10.71
N THR A 409 10.83 -22.83 10.79
CA THR A 409 11.59 -23.49 11.86
C THR A 409 12.85 -24.17 11.34
N SER A 410 13.22 -23.94 10.07
CA SER A 410 14.33 -24.64 9.41
C SER A 410 15.71 -24.35 10.04
N TYR A 411 15.82 -23.28 10.82
CA TYR A 411 17.03 -22.85 11.51
C TYR A 411 16.89 -22.92 13.04
N PHE A 412 16.05 -23.82 13.55
CA PHE A 412 15.80 -23.98 14.99
C PHE A 412 17.11 -24.01 15.81
N PRO A 413 17.22 -23.26 16.94
CA PRO A 413 16.16 -22.56 17.68
C PRO A 413 15.75 -21.17 17.15
N SER A 414 16.29 -20.73 16.02
CA SER A 414 15.83 -19.49 15.38
C SER A 414 14.48 -19.73 14.69
N ILE A 415 13.47 -18.96 15.09
CA ILE A 415 12.12 -19.00 14.50
C ILE A 415 11.89 -17.73 13.69
N ALA A 416 11.30 -17.85 12.49
CA ALA A 416 10.88 -16.71 11.68
C ALA A 416 9.39 -16.77 11.34
N ILE A 417 8.67 -15.69 11.62
CA ILE A 417 7.24 -15.55 11.33
C ILE A 417 7.08 -14.56 10.18
N TYR A 418 6.51 -15.03 9.07
CA TYR A 418 6.16 -14.20 7.92
C TYR A 418 4.71 -13.75 8.05
N LEU A 419 4.48 -12.44 7.99
CA LEU A 419 3.16 -11.89 8.18
C LEU A 419 2.90 -10.60 7.41
N ARG A 420 1.61 -10.27 7.29
CA ARG A 420 1.11 -8.96 6.91
C ARG A 420 0.31 -8.34 8.04
N VAL A 421 0.35 -7.01 8.11
CA VAL A 421 -0.50 -6.23 9.00
C VAL A 421 -1.38 -5.37 8.12
N LYS A 422 -2.70 -5.49 8.25
CA LYS A 422 -3.66 -4.80 7.40
C LYS A 422 -4.58 -3.89 8.21
N SER A 423 -4.95 -2.77 7.61
CA SER A 423 -5.98 -1.86 8.12
C SER A 423 -7.37 -2.49 7.96
N ARG A 424 -8.39 -1.97 8.63
CA ARG A 424 -9.80 -2.39 8.43
C ARG A 424 -10.27 -2.30 6.96
N ARG A 425 -9.58 -1.50 6.14
CA ARG A 425 -9.81 -1.38 4.70
C ARG A 425 -8.91 -2.31 3.88
N GLN A 426 -8.37 -3.39 4.44
CA GLN A 426 -7.54 -4.35 3.73
C GLN A 426 -6.27 -3.75 3.10
N GLN A 427 -5.85 -2.56 3.54
CA GLN A 427 -4.61 -1.94 3.09
C GLN A 427 -3.47 -2.39 3.99
N ASP A 428 -2.34 -2.82 3.41
CA ASP A 428 -1.15 -3.15 4.17
C ASP A 428 -0.63 -1.92 4.95
N ILE A 429 -0.38 -2.11 6.24
CA ILE A 429 0.22 -1.13 7.15
C ILE A 429 1.74 -1.21 6.99
N LEU A 430 2.34 -0.08 6.63
CA LEU A 430 3.76 0.04 6.36
C LEU A 430 4.48 0.84 7.46
N GLY A 431 5.81 0.80 7.43
CA GLY A 431 6.69 1.55 8.34
C GLY A 431 6.64 1.13 9.81
N LEU A 432 6.08 -0.05 10.11
CA LEU A 432 6.13 -0.65 11.44
C LEU A 432 7.57 -0.96 11.87
N LYS A 433 7.82 -0.80 13.16
CA LYS A 433 9.10 -1.05 13.83
C LYS A 433 8.98 -2.22 14.80
N ARG A 434 10.13 -2.73 15.25
CA ARG A 434 10.15 -3.85 16.21
C ARG A 434 9.38 -3.54 17.49
N GLU A 435 9.44 -2.30 17.98
CA GLU A 435 8.73 -1.87 19.20
C GLU A 435 7.20 -1.87 19.08
N ASP A 436 6.70 -1.93 17.85
CA ASP A 436 5.27 -2.00 17.58
C ASP A 436 4.72 -3.42 17.77
N PHE A 437 5.59 -4.43 17.82
CA PHE A 437 5.22 -5.83 17.98
C PHE A 437 5.54 -6.35 19.38
N HIS A 438 4.68 -7.26 19.86
CA HIS A 438 4.89 -7.98 21.11
C HIS A 438 4.57 -9.46 20.92
N LEU A 439 5.56 -10.32 21.18
CA LEU A 439 5.49 -11.75 21.00
C LEU A 439 5.45 -12.45 22.37
N VAL A 440 4.53 -13.41 22.51
CA VAL A 440 4.47 -14.32 23.65
C VAL A 440 4.51 -15.75 23.13
N GLU A 441 5.52 -16.53 23.49
CA GLU A 441 5.65 -17.95 23.14
C GLU A 441 5.53 -18.78 24.41
N ASN A 442 4.59 -19.74 24.44
CA ASN A 442 4.42 -20.67 25.55
C ASN A 442 4.45 -20.01 26.95
N GLN A 443 3.73 -18.90 27.10
CA GLN A 443 3.63 -18.05 28.30
C GLN A 443 4.89 -17.24 28.66
N ASN A 444 5.97 -17.37 27.88
CA ASN A 444 7.12 -16.49 27.97
C ASN A 444 6.91 -15.26 27.08
N ASP A 445 7.09 -14.07 27.64
CA ASP A 445 6.92 -12.77 26.98
C ASP A 445 8.24 -11.99 26.82
N LYS A 446 9.38 -12.63 27.15
CA LYS A 446 10.70 -11.98 27.24
C LYS A 446 11.57 -12.19 25.99
N PHE A 447 10.96 -12.12 24.81
CA PHE A 447 11.72 -12.27 23.57
C PHE A 447 12.21 -10.93 23.03
N LEU A 448 13.50 -10.88 22.68
CA LEU A 448 14.03 -9.84 21.80
C LEU A 448 13.77 -10.28 20.36
N ILE A 449 12.91 -9.54 19.67
CA ILE A 449 12.60 -9.79 18.27
C ILE A 449 13.45 -8.90 17.35
N ASP A 450 13.83 -9.45 16.21
CA ASP A 450 14.29 -8.71 15.03
C ASP A 450 13.12 -8.56 14.04
N LEU A 451 13.09 -7.45 13.32
CA LEU A 451 12.05 -7.14 12.33
C LEU A 451 12.68 -6.74 11.00
N LYS A 452 12.28 -7.44 9.95
CA LYS A 452 12.66 -7.12 8.57
C LYS A 452 11.43 -6.85 7.73
N SER A 453 11.47 -5.77 6.96
CA SER A 453 10.49 -5.48 5.92
C SER A 453 11.00 -6.01 4.59
N LEU A 454 10.27 -6.94 3.96
CA LEU A 454 10.67 -7.48 2.65
C LEU A 454 10.61 -6.41 1.55
N ARG A 455 9.90 -5.30 1.78
CA ARG A 455 9.84 -4.13 0.88
C ARG A 455 11.22 -3.54 0.58
N THR A 456 12.17 -3.69 1.50
CA THR A 456 13.53 -3.13 1.41
C THR A 456 14.58 -4.18 1.06
N ILE A 457 14.17 -5.44 0.87
CA ILE A 457 15.07 -6.59 0.72
C ILE A 457 14.72 -7.30 -0.58
N ASP A 458 15.75 -7.70 -1.34
CA ASP A 458 15.62 -8.56 -2.51
C ASP A 458 14.59 -8.06 -3.55
N ASN A 459 14.90 -6.94 -4.19
CA ASN A 459 14.05 -6.34 -5.24
C ASN A 459 14.16 -7.05 -6.60
N LYS A 460 14.54 -8.33 -6.62
CA LYS A 460 14.46 -9.15 -7.83
C LYS A 460 12.99 -9.37 -8.18
N ILE A 461 12.68 -9.40 -9.46
CA ILE A 461 11.33 -9.80 -9.90
C ILE A 461 11.30 -11.30 -10.15
N THR A 462 10.19 -11.93 -9.76
CA THR A 462 9.92 -13.34 -10.14
C THR A 462 8.62 -13.41 -10.92
N VAL A 463 8.72 -13.93 -12.14
CA VAL A 463 7.61 -13.94 -13.10
C VAL A 463 7.30 -15.36 -13.52
N SER A 464 6.02 -15.71 -13.47
CA SER A 464 5.52 -16.91 -14.12
C SER A 464 4.91 -16.50 -15.46
N LEU A 465 5.64 -16.73 -16.55
CA LEU A 465 5.16 -16.49 -17.89
C LEU A 465 4.32 -17.68 -18.34
N ALA A 466 3.09 -17.45 -18.76
CA ALA A 466 2.19 -18.46 -19.27
C ALA A 466 1.72 -18.08 -20.68
N PHE A 467 1.61 -19.05 -21.58
CA PHE A 467 1.13 -18.80 -22.94
C PHE A 467 0.06 -19.80 -23.36
N GLU A 468 -0.92 -19.31 -24.12
CA GLU A 468 -1.95 -20.11 -24.78
C GLU A 468 -1.33 -21.11 -25.77
N ASN A 469 -1.60 -22.41 -25.61
CA ASN A 469 -1.04 -23.44 -26.48
C ASN A 469 -1.97 -23.78 -27.65
N SER A 470 -2.38 -22.79 -28.44
CA SER A 470 -3.27 -22.96 -29.60
C SER A 470 -2.54 -22.70 -30.92
N ASN A 471 -3.07 -23.23 -32.02
CA ASN A 471 -2.53 -22.91 -33.36
C ASN A 471 -2.53 -21.40 -33.65
N SER A 472 -3.55 -20.67 -33.18
CA SER A 472 -3.63 -19.22 -33.37
C SER A 472 -2.50 -18.49 -32.67
N PHE A 473 -2.20 -18.85 -31.42
CA PHE A 473 -1.07 -18.29 -30.69
C PHE A 473 0.27 -18.56 -31.40
N HIS A 474 0.50 -19.82 -31.79
CA HIS A 474 1.73 -20.24 -32.46
C HIS A 474 1.96 -19.52 -33.80
N ASN A 475 0.89 -19.31 -34.58
CA ASN A 475 0.96 -18.54 -35.83
C ASN A 475 1.35 -17.07 -35.62
N ASN A 476 1.14 -16.52 -34.42
CA ASN A 476 1.37 -15.12 -34.08
C ASN A 476 2.51 -14.91 -33.05
N LEU A 477 3.31 -15.95 -32.77
CA LEU A 477 4.33 -15.94 -31.71
C LEU A 477 5.31 -14.75 -31.82
N THR A 478 5.69 -14.36 -33.03
CA THR A 478 6.62 -13.23 -33.26
C THR A 478 6.10 -11.90 -32.70
N LEU A 479 4.78 -11.67 -32.73
CA LEU A 479 4.19 -10.44 -32.20
C LEU A 479 4.34 -10.36 -30.67
N PHE A 480 4.13 -11.48 -29.98
CA PHE A 480 4.37 -11.57 -28.53
C PHE A 480 5.85 -11.43 -28.17
N GLN A 481 6.75 -11.98 -28.99
CA GLN A 481 8.19 -11.84 -28.79
C GLN A 481 8.63 -10.38 -28.86
N ASN A 482 8.09 -9.61 -29.82
CA ASN A 482 8.34 -8.18 -29.94
C ASN A 482 7.77 -7.41 -28.74
N GLN A 483 6.56 -7.75 -28.29
CA GLN A 483 5.93 -7.10 -27.13
C GLN A 483 6.74 -7.26 -25.84
N LEU A 484 7.40 -8.41 -25.66
CA LEU A 484 8.18 -8.71 -24.45
C LEU A 484 9.66 -8.29 -24.54
N GLU A 485 10.10 -7.71 -25.66
CA GLU A 485 11.53 -7.40 -25.87
C GLU A 485 12.07 -6.47 -24.79
N SER A 486 11.41 -5.33 -24.55
CA SER A 486 11.79 -4.35 -23.53
C SER A 486 11.78 -4.93 -22.11
N PHE A 487 10.86 -5.87 -21.84
CA PHE A 487 10.80 -6.59 -20.57
C PHE A 487 12.04 -7.45 -20.37
N PHE A 488 12.43 -8.25 -21.37
CA PHE A 488 13.60 -9.11 -21.30
C PHE A 488 14.92 -8.33 -21.28
N GLU A 489 15.02 -7.20 -22.00
CA GLU A 489 16.21 -6.34 -21.98
C GLU A 489 16.49 -5.74 -20.59
N LYS A 490 15.43 -5.46 -19.81
CA LYS A 490 15.55 -4.92 -18.44
C LYS A 490 15.82 -6.00 -17.39
N LEU A 491 15.67 -7.30 -17.71
CA LEU A 491 15.96 -8.36 -16.76
C LEU A 491 17.43 -8.40 -16.36
N THR A 492 17.67 -8.66 -15.09
CA THR A 492 19.00 -8.88 -14.52
C THR A 492 19.20 -10.36 -14.20
N LYS A 493 20.45 -10.77 -13.98
CA LYS A 493 20.80 -12.14 -13.56
C LYS A 493 20.15 -12.61 -12.22
N ASN A 494 19.65 -11.67 -11.43
CA ASN A 494 18.98 -11.97 -10.17
C ASN A 494 17.48 -12.22 -10.37
N ASP A 495 16.91 -11.71 -11.46
CA ASP A 495 15.50 -11.88 -11.81
C ASP A 495 15.25 -13.30 -12.31
N ARG A 496 14.01 -13.76 -12.19
CA ARG A 496 13.63 -15.15 -12.49
C ARG A 496 12.34 -15.18 -13.30
N VAL A 497 12.36 -15.95 -14.38
CA VAL A 497 11.20 -16.20 -15.24
C VAL A 497 11.04 -17.70 -15.42
N GLU A 498 9.91 -18.26 -15.02
CA GLU A 498 9.52 -19.62 -15.42
C GLU A 498 8.55 -19.58 -16.59
N LEU A 499 8.42 -20.71 -17.30
CA LEU A 499 7.51 -20.82 -18.44
C LEU A 499 6.50 -21.94 -18.24
N LEU A 500 5.22 -21.59 -18.30
CA LEU A 500 4.09 -22.49 -18.30
C LEU A 500 3.41 -22.50 -19.67
N ARG A 501 3.01 -23.69 -20.09
CA ARG A 501 2.17 -23.92 -21.25
C ARG A 501 0.72 -24.08 -20.79
N SER A 502 -0.20 -23.32 -21.38
CA SER A 502 -1.63 -23.36 -21.12
C SER A 502 -2.31 -24.24 -22.19
N GLY A 503 -2.52 -25.52 -21.88
CA GLY A 503 -3.25 -26.47 -22.74
C GLY A 503 -4.50 -27.00 -22.03
N LYS A 504 -4.82 -28.30 -22.24
CA LYS A 504 -5.84 -29.00 -21.45
C LYS A 504 -5.51 -28.95 -19.95
N ASP A 505 -4.23 -29.02 -19.63
CA ASP A 505 -3.67 -28.85 -18.30
C ASP A 505 -2.52 -27.85 -18.33
N ALA A 506 -2.25 -27.24 -17.18
CA ALA A 506 -1.11 -26.35 -17.02
C ALA A 506 0.17 -27.18 -16.87
N THR A 507 1.17 -26.92 -17.71
CA THR A 507 2.45 -27.65 -17.64
C THR A 507 3.60 -26.66 -17.53
N LYS A 508 4.44 -26.81 -16.50
CA LYS A 508 5.72 -26.09 -16.42
C LYS A 508 6.69 -26.72 -17.40
N ILE A 509 7.04 -25.99 -18.46
CA ILE A 509 7.93 -26.48 -19.52
C ILE A 509 9.36 -25.95 -19.39
N LEU A 510 9.56 -24.85 -18.65
CA LEU A 510 10.89 -24.41 -18.23
C LEU A 510 10.89 -24.04 -16.74
N PRO A 511 11.93 -24.45 -15.99
CA PRO A 511 12.19 -23.89 -14.66
C PRO A 511 12.64 -22.42 -14.77
N TYR A 512 12.84 -21.77 -13.62
CA TYR A 512 13.31 -20.39 -13.56
C TYR A 512 14.61 -20.18 -14.35
N THR A 513 14.58 -19.20 -15.26
CA THR A 513 15.70 -18.74 -16.08
C THR A 513 15.61 -17.22 -16.25
N TYR A 514 16.66 -16.62 -16.83
CA TYR A 514 16.66 -15.23 -17.31
C TYR A 514 16.93 -15.15 -18.82
N SER A 515 17.08 -16.30 -19.49
CA SER A 515 17.44 -16.37 -20.91
C SER A 515 16.20 -16.28 -21.80
N LYS A 516 16.02 -15.11 -22.43
CA LYS A 516 15.01 -14.87 -23.48
C LYS A 516 15.05 -15.94 -24.58
N ASN A 517 16.25 -16.27 -25.07
CA ASN A 517 16.42 -17.24 -26.16
C ASN A 517 15.94 -18.65 -25.76
N THR A 518 16.19 -19.06 -24.51
CA THR A 518 15.73 -20.37 -24.00
C THR A 518 14.20 -20.39 -23.92
N ILE A 519 13.59 -19.31 -23.42
CA ILE A 519 12.14 -19.15 -23.32
C ILE A 519 11.48 -19.21 -24.70
N TYR A 520 11.96 -18.40 -25.65
CA TYR A 520 11.41 -18.37 -27.02
C TYR A 520 11.64 -19.68 -27.77
N HIS A 521 12.76 -20.36 -27.54
CA HIS A 521 12.99 -21.69 -28.08
C HIS A 521 11.94 -22.69 -27.58
N ALA A 522 11.67 -22.73 -26.27
CA ALA A 522 10.67 -23.63 -25.69
C ALA A 522 9.23 -23.33 -26.13
N MET A 523 8.89 -22.05 -26.33
CA MET A 523 7.60 -21.67 -26.92
C MET A 523 7.49 -22.21 -28.36
N ARG A 524 8.50 -21.97 -29.20
CA ARG A 524 8.50 -22.39 -30.61
C ARG A 524 8.47 -23.91 -30.82
N THR A 525 9.07 -24.67 -29.90
CA THR A 525 9.11 -26.14 -29.98
C THR A 525 7.90 -26.81 -29.31
N SER A 526 7.02 -26.04 -28.67
CA SER A 526 5.81 -26.59 -28.06
C SER A 526 4.80 -27.01 -29.11
N THR A 527 4.23 -28.21 -28.96
CA THR A 527 3.17 -28.71 -29.85
C THR A 527 1.82 -28.11 -29.47
N PRO A 528 1.09 -27.44 -30.39
CA PRO A 528 -0.23 -26.88 -30.12
C PRO A 528 -1.25 -27.95 -29.71
N GLU A 529 -2.21 -27.56 -28.88
CA GLU A 529 -3.35 -28.37 -28.46
C GLU A 529 -4.67 -27.75 -28.94
N THR A 530 -5.72 -28.56 -29.07
CA THR A 530 -7.05 -28.10 -29.49
C THR A 530 -7.84 -27.42 -28.38
N LEU A 531 -7.52 -27.72 -27.11
CA LEU A 531 -8.19 -27.16 -25.94
C LEU A 531 -7.15 -26.44 -25.08
N THR A 532 -7.47 -25.21 -24.71
CA THR A 532 -6.67 -24.39 -23.80
C THR A 532 -7.54 -23.88 -22.67
N TYR A 533 -7.09 -24.04 -21.41
CA TYR A 533 -7.79 -23.55 -20.22
C TYR A 533 -6.93 -22.55 -19.44
N PRO A 534 -7.06 -21.24 -19.72
CA PRO A 534 -6.27 -20.19 -19.08
C PRO A 534 -6.28 -20.25 -17.55
N GLY A 535 -7.45 -20.50 -16.95
CA GLY A 535 -7.61 -20.51 -15.50
C GLY A 535 -6.73 -21.53 -14.78
N LYS A 536 -6.45 -22.71 -15.38
CA LYS A 536 -5.54 -23.71 -14.78
C LYS A 536 -4.10 -23.22 -14.79
N ALA A 537 -3.67 -22.61 -15.90
CA ALA A 537 -2.31 -22.10 -16.05
C ALA A 537 -2.07 -20.90 -15.13
N ILE A 538 -3.04 -19.98 -15.03
CA ILE A 538 -2.99 -18.85 -14.11
C ILE A 538 -2.97 -19.34 -12.66
N HIS A 539 -3.83 -20.29 -12.28
CA HIS A 539 -3.80 -20.87 -10.94
C HIS A 539 -2.44 -21.50 -10.60
N SER A 540 -1.87 -22.31 -11.51
CA SER A 540 -0.56 -22.93 -11.31
C SER A 540 0.57 -21.91 -11.22
N ALA A 541 0.51 -20.85 -12.04
CA ALA A 541 1.44 -19.73 -12.01
C ALA A 541 1.40 -19.01 -10.65
N ILE A 542 0.19 -18.68 -10.14
CA ILE A 542 0.02 -18.07 -8.82
C ILE A 542 0.62 -18.98 -7.75
N GLN A 543 0.30 -20.28 -7.78
CA GLN A 543 0.79 -21.25 -6.80
C GLN A 543 2.33 -21.30 -6.75
N ASN A 544 3.00 -21.36 -7.89
CA ASN A 544 4.47 -21.37 -7.97
C ASN A 544 5.09 -20.09 -7.37
N LEU A 545 4.42 -18.95 -7.54
CA LEU A 545 4.89 -17.65 -7.06
C LEU A 545 4.63 -17.43 -5.56
N THR A 546 3.76 -18.20 -4.91
CA THR A 546 3.45 -18.02 -3.48
C THR A 546 4.70 -18.12 -2.59
N HIS A 547 5.66 -18.96 -2.99
CA HIS A 547 6.91 -19.24 -2.28
C HIS A 547 7.98 -18.16 -2.43
N GLU A 548 7.89 -17.35 -3.49
CA GLU A 548 8.93 -16.40 -3.86
C GLU A 548 8.83 -15.10 -3.02
N ILE A 549 9.95 -14.38 -2.94
CA ILE A 549 10.08 -13.08 -2.26
C ILE A 549 10.31 -11.99 -3.31
N GLY A 550 9.82 -10.80 -3.02
CA GLY A 550 9.94 -9.64 -3.90
C GLY A 550 8.70 -9.44 -4.79
N PRO A 551 8.78 -8.52 -5.75
CA PRO A 551 7.75 -8.31 -6.76
C PRO A 551 7.49 -9.57 -7.59
N ARG A 552 6.22 -9.96 -7.68
CA ARG A 552 5.79 -11.20 -8.34
C ARG A 552 4.63 -10.95 -9.28
N ALA A 553 4.69 -11.59 -10.45
CA ALA A 553 3.67 -11.41 -11.48
C ALA A 553 3.45 -12.67 -12.32
N VAL A 554 2.21 -12.87 -12.73
CA VAL A 554 1.82 -13.75 -13.82
C VAL A 554 1.70 -12.89 -15.07
N ILE A 555 2.42 -13.26 -16.13
CA ILE A 555 2.16 -12.70 -17.46
C ILE A 555 1.46 -13.80 -18.25
N TYR A 556 0.25 -13.56 -18.72
CA TYR A 556 -0.49 -14.53 -19.52
C TYR A 556 -0.66 -14.02 -20.94
N MET A 557 -0.12 -14.75 -21.92
CA MET A 557 -0.22 -14.38 -23.33
C MET A 557 -1.30 -15.19 -24.03
N SER A 558 -2.19 -14.51 -24.75
CA SER A 558 -3.34 -15.13 -25.43
C SER A 558 -3.54 -14.53 -26.81
N SER A 559 -3.94 -15.35 -27.78
CA SER A 559 -4.39 -14.86 -29.08
C SER A 559 -5.68 -14.03 -28.98
N GLY A 560 -6.48 -14.29 -27.93
CA GLY A 560 -7.81 -13.70 -27.74
C GLY A 560 -8.94 -14.58 -28.31
N ASP A 561 -8.60 -15.60 -29.11
CA ASP A 561 -9.59 -16.49 -29.73
C ASP A 561 -10.14 -17.53 -28.75
N VAL A 562 -9.41 -17.81 -27.68
CA VAL A 562 -9.84 -18.68 -26.58
C VAL A 562 -10.46 -17.80 -25.49
N PRO A 563 -11.80 -17.79 -25.31
CA PRO A 563 -12.41 -17.01 -24.25
C PRO A 563 -11.96 -17.54 -22.88
N TYR A 564 -12.03 -16.69 -21.86
CA TYR A 564 -11.76 -17.14 -20.51
C TYR A 564 -12.86 -18.16 -20.09
N SER A 565 -12.55 -19.46 -20.19
CA SER A 565 -13.49 -20.51 -19.80
C SER A 565 -13.32 -20.88 -18.33
N SER A 566 -14.38 -20.71 -17.53
CA SER A 566 -14.42 -20.92 -16.07
C SER A 566 -14.50 -22.39 -15.61
N LYS A 567 -14.27 -23.37 -16.48
CA LYS A 567 -14.62 -24.79 -16.22
C LYS A 567 -14.00 -25.43 -14.97
N GLN A 568 -12.97 -24.84 -14.36
CA GLN A 568 -12.35 -25.37 -13.14
C GLN A 568 -12.12 -24.33 -12.03
N TYR A 569 -11.69 -23.11 -12.39
CA TYR A 569 -11.46 -22.04 -11.43
C TYR A 569 -12.29 -20.81 -11.82
N SER A 570 -13.09 -20.32 -10.87
CA SER A 570 -13.82 -19.07 -11.07
C SER A 570 -12.85 -17.89 -11.15
N LEU A 571 -13.21 -16.85 -11.91
CA LEU A 571 -12.43 -15.60 -11.97
C LEU A 571 -12.21 -15.02 -10.58
N GLN A 572 -13.28 -14.99 -9.78
CA GLN A 572 -13.25 -14.48 -8.42
C GLN A 572 -12.23 -15.23 -7.56
N SER A 573 -12.20 -16.56 -7.61
CA SER A 573 -11.24 -17.38 -6.85
C SER A 573 -9.79 -17.10 -7.27
N LEU A 574 -9.51 -16.92 -8.57
CA LEU A 574 -8.16 -16.58 -9.04
C LEU A 574 -7.72 -15.20 -8.59
N VAL A 575 -8.61 -14.20 -8.71
CA VAL A 575 -8.36 -12.85 -8.21
C VAL A 575 -8.08 -12.89 -6.72
N GLN A 576 -8.91 -13.58 -5.94
CA GLN A 576 -8.72 -13.73 -4.50
C GLN A 576 -7.38 -14.39 -4.16
N PHE A 577 -7.02 -15.47 -4.86
CA PHE A 577 -5.76 -16.19 -4.66
C PHE A 577 -4.53 -15.33 -5.00
N ALA A 578 -4.57 -14.59 -6.11
CA ALA A 578 -3.51 -13.67 -6.50
C ALA A 578 -3.39 -12.49 -5.54
N LYS A 579 -4.51 -11.84 -5.21
CA LYS A 579 -4.60 -10.65 -4.36
C LYS A 579 -4.09 -10.90 -2.95
N VAL A 580 -4.53 -11.99 -2.31
CA VAL A 580 -4.08 -12.32 -0.95
C VAL A 580 -2.58 -12.60 -0.87
N ASN A 581 -2.00 -13.15 -1.94
CA ASN A 581 -0.56 -13.44 -2.02
C ASN A 581 0.26 -12.26 -2.58
N GLY A 582 -0.38 -11.16 -2.99
CA GLY A 582 0.28 -9.99 -3.58
C GLY A 582 0.94 -10.30 -4.94
N ILE A 583 0.26 -11.05 -5.79
CA ILE A 583 0.71 -11.43 -7.13
C ILE A 583 -0.14 -10.67 -8.15
N GLN A 584 0.50 -9.97 -9.07
CA GLN A 584 -0.17 -9.24 -10.15
C GLN A 584 -0.42 -10.15 -11.34
N ILE A 585 -1.47 -9.90 -12.11
CA ILE A 585 -1.75 -10.59 -13.37
C ILE A 585 -1.72 -9.59 -14.52
N TYR A 586 -0.90 -9.87 -15.53
CA TYR A 586 -0.75 -9.07 -16.75
C TYR A 586 -1.14 -9.90 -17.97
N PRO A 587 -2.40 -9.79 -18.44
CA PRO A 587 -2.81 -10.37 -19.71
C PRO A 587 -2.23 -9.56 -20.89
N ILE A 588 -1.59 -10.26 -21.83
CA ILE A 588 -1.15 -9.71 -23.11
C ILE A 588 -1.94 -10.40 -24.21
N LEU A 589 -2.77 -9.65 -24.92
CA LEU A 589 -3.73 -10.15 -25.90
C LEU A 589 -3.37 -9.65 -27.30
N LEU A 590 -3.49 -10.51 -28.30
CA LEU A 590 -3.30 -10.11 -29.70
C LEU A 590 -4.52 -9.34 -30.22
N ASN A 591 -5.71 -9.94 -30.13
CA ASN A 591 -6.96 -9.31 -30.51
C ASN A 591 -7.62 -8.67 -29.28
N GLN A 592 -8.43 -7.63 -29.50
CA GLN A 592 -9.36 -7.22 -28.45
C GLN A 592 -10.29 -8.40 -28.16
N PRO A 593 -10.42 -8.81 -26.88
CA PRO A 593 -11.43 -9.80 -26.53
C PRO A 593 -12.81 -9.25 -26.93
N ASP A 594 -13.79 -10.15 -27.02
CA ASP A 594 -15.19 -9.77 -27.20
C ASP A 594 -15.50 -8.57 -26.26
N PRO A 595 -16.04 -7.45 -26.77
CA PRO A 595 -16.35 -6.29 -25.94
C PRO A 595 -17.23 -6.61 -24.72
N GLU A 596 -17.99 -7.73 -24.77
CA GLU A 596 -18.78 -8.22 -23.64
C GLU A 596 -17.98 -9.09 -22.64
N ASP A 597 -16.78 -9.58 -23.01
CA ASP A 597 -15.89 -10.36 -22.13
C ASP A 597 -14.89 -9.46 -21.37
N GLU A 598 -15.33 -8.98 -20.20
CA GLU A 598 -14.47 -8.21 -19.29
C GLU A 598 -13.54 -9.08 -18.42
N SER A 599 -13.45 -10.40 -18.63
CA SER A 599 -12.74 -11.33 -17.73
C SER A 599 -11.26 -10.98 -17.56
N TRP A 600 -10.56 -10.68 -18.67
CA TRP A 600 -9.14 -10.32 -18.65
C TRP A 600 -8.90 -8.99 -17.95
N LYS A 601 -9.76 -8.01 -18.20
CA LYS A 601 -9.72 -6.70 -17.56
C LYS A 601 -9.95 -6.84 -16.05
N TYR A 602 -10.96 -7.60 -15.65
CA TYR A 602 -11.25 -7.89 -14.25
C TYR A 602 -10.06 -8.56 -13.54
N LEU A 603 -9.44 -9.59 -14.15
CA LEU A 603 -8.24 -10.23 -13.60
C LEU A 603 -7.08 -9.25 -13.40
N ALA A 604 -6.81 -8.41 -14.39
CA ALA A 604 -5.72 -7.46 -14.35
C ALA A 604 -5.96 -6.37 -13.29
N GLU A 605 -7.08 -5.67 -13.37
CA GLU A 605 -7.38 -4.51 -12.54
C GLU A 605 -7.51 -4.88 -11.06
N GLU A 606 -8.21 -5.98 -10.73
CA GLU A 606 -8.40 -6.40 -9.34
C GLU A 606 -7.14 -6.95 -8.66
N THR A 607 -6.15 -7.40 -9.46
CA THR A 607 -4.84 -7.86 -8.95
C THR A 607 -3.76 -6.78 -9.03
N GLY A 608 -4.12 -5.57 -9.47
CA GLY A 608 -3.19 -4.45 -9.60
C GLY A 608 -2.21 -4.55 -10.76
N GLY A 609 -2.49 -5.44 -11.73
CA GLY A 609 -1.82 -5.51 -13.03
C GLY A 609 -2.53 -4.66 -14.09
N GLN A 610 -2.16 -4.86 -15.34
CA GLN A 610 -2.69 -4.13 -16.50
C GLN A 610 -2.89 -5.09 -17.66
N ILE A 611 -3.94 -4.83 -18.46
CA ILE A 611 -4.21 -5.53 -19.70
C ILE A 611 -3.50 -4.80 -20.85
N SER A 612 -2.78 -5.57 -21.66
CA SER A 612 -2.10 -5.08 -22.85
C SER A 612 -2.70 -5.70 -24.10
N ILE A 613 -3.04 -4.89 -25.08
CA ILE A 613 -3.48 -5.33 -26.40
C ILE A 613 -2.38 -4.97 -27.39
N ILE A 614 -1.82 -5.96 -28.07
CA ILE A 614 -0.68 -5.76 -28.97
C ILE A 614 -1.11 -4.87 -30.14
N ARG A 615 -0.46 -3.71 -30.25
CA ARG A 615 -0.60 -2.75 -31.36
C ARG A 615 0.78 -2.44 -31.92
N ASN A 616 0.85 -2.12 -33.22
CA ASN A 616 2.13 -1.81 -33.85
C ASN A 616 2.79 -0.58 -33.19
N GLY A 617 3.88 -0.79 -32.47
CA GLY A 617 4.73 0.27 -31.91
C GLY A 617 4.51 0.61 -30.42
N ASP A 618 3.59 -0.07 -29.72
CA ASP A 618 3.38 0.14 -28.28
C ASP A 618 4.29 -0.77 -27.45
N GLU A 619 5.34 -0.21 -26.84
CA GLU A 619 6.14 -0.91 -25.83
C GLU A 619 5.50 -0.80 -24.44
N ASP A 620 5.20 -1.95 -23.83
CA ASP A 620 4.74 -1.96 -22.45
C ASP A 620 5.89 -1.75 -21.47
N ASN A 621 5.69 -0.88 -20.48
CA ASN A 621 6.64 -0.72 -19.39
C ASN A 621 6.51 -1.81 -18.31
N LEU A 622 6.37 -3.07 -18.75
CA LEU A 622 5.97 -4.19 -17.90
C LEU A 622 6.95 -4.46 -16.76
N TYR A 623 8.26 -4.38 -17.02
CA TYR A 623 9.29 -4.58 -16.00
C TYR A 623 9.16 -3.58 -14.85
N ASP A 624 9.03 -2.28 -15.18
CA ASP A 624 8.94 -1.23 -14.16
C ASP A 624 7.60 -1.29 -13.42
N SER A 625 6.51 -1.62 -14.12
CA SER A 625 5.19 -1.86 -13.52
C SER A 625 5.24 -2.99 -12.49
N ILE A 626 5.79 -4.16 -12.84
CA ILE A 626 5.96 -5.29 -11.92
C ILE A 626 6.83 -4.88 -10.75
N LYS A 627 8.00 -4.29 -11.01
CA LYS A 627 9.00 -3.92 -10.00
C LYS A 627 8.49 -2.86 -9.01
N SER A 628 7.54 -2.03 -9.42
CA SER A 628 6.92 -1.02 -8.55
C SER A 628 6.08 -1.62 -7.42
N LYS A 629 5.58 -2.84 -7.57
CA LYS A 629 4.77 -3.54 -6.56
C LYS A 629 5.66 -4.38 -5.65
N LEU A 630 6.24 -3.71 -4.67
CA LEU A 630 7.13 -4.31 -3.69
C LEU A 630 6.43 -5.32 -2.80
N ASP A 631 7.23 -6.18 -2.18
CA ASP A 631 6.76 -7.17 -1.20
C ASP A 631 6.44 -6.50 0.14
N LEU A 632 5.18 -6.55 0.57
CA LEU A 632 4.70 -5.83 1.76
C LEU A 632 4.74 -6.67 3.04
N ARG A 633 5.34 -7.86 2.99
CA ARG A 633 5.43 -8.76 4.15
C ARG A 633 6.52 -8.31 5.12
N TYR A 634 6.23 -8.56 6.40
CA TYR A 634 7.20 -8.48 7.49
C TYR A 634 7.70 -9.87 7.86
N VAL A 635 8.95 -9.94 8.29
CA VAL A 635 9.54 -11.11 8.92
C VAL A 635 9.96 -10.74 10.33
N ILE A 636 9.34 -11.39 11.31
CA ILE A 636 9.73 -11.30 12.72
C ILE A 636 10.56 -12.54 13.04
N SER A 637 11.78 -12.35 13.52
CA SER A 637 12.64 -13.45 13.96
C SER A 637 13.04 -13.34 15.42
N TYR A 638 13.11 -14.47 16.10
CA TYR A 638 13.50 -14.58 17.51
C TYR A 638 14.13 -15.95 17.80
N GLU A 639 14.88 -16.04 18.89
CA GLU A 639 15.42 -17.29 19.41
C GLU A 639 14.47 -17.88 20.45
N THR A 640 13.99 -19.12 20.23
CA THR A 640 13.16 -19.80 21.22
C THR A 640 14.01 -20.39 22.36
N GLU A 641 13.45 -20.42 23.57
CA GLU A 641 14.05 -21.14 24.71
C GLU A 641 13.68 -22.63 24.73
N VAL A 642 12.75 -23.04 23.86
CA VAL A 642 12.30 -24.44 23.74
C VAL A 642 13.47 -25.33 23.33
N LYS A 643 13.58 -26.49 23.97
CA LYS A 643 14.68 -27.43 23.74
C LYS A 643 14.33 -28.43 22.66
N SER A 644 15.29 -28.74 21.79
CA SER A 644 15.13 -29.66 20.66
C SER A 644 14.72 -31.08 21.07
N PHE A 645 15.04 -31.53 22.29
CA PHE A 645 14.58 -32.84 22.78
C PHE A 645 13.06 -32.95 22.94
N LEU A 646 12.34 -31.82 22.90
CA LEU A 646 10.87 -31.78 22.85
C LEU A 646 10.34 -31.92 21.41
N SER A 647 11.07 -32.63 20.54
CA SER A 647 10.70 -32.83 19.13
C SER A 647 9.24 -33.30 18.99
N GLU A 648 8.58 -32.82 17.95
CA GLU A 648 7.15 -33.00 17.67
C GLU A 648 6.21 -32.39 18.72
N LYS A 649 6.67 -31.65 19.74
CA LYS A 649 5.76 -30.96 20.66
C LYS A 649 5.21 -29.68 20.04
N TRP A 650 3.91 -29.45 20.18
CA TRP A 650 3.27 -28.18 19.81
C TRP A 650 3.67 -27.05 20.76
N ILE A 651 4.17 -25.95 20.18
CA ILE A 651 4.54 -24.72 20.88
C ILE A 651 3.65 -23.58 20.36
N PRO A 652 2.74 -23.04 21.18
CA PRO A 652 1.88 -21.94 20.76
C PRO A 652 2.57 -20.58 20.97
N PHE A 653 2.22 -19.63 20.12
CA PHE A 653 2.57 -18.21 20.30
C PHE A 653 1.38 -17.29 20.04
N ASN A 654 1.44 -16.09 20.62
CA ASN A 654 0.59 -14.96 20.30
C ASN A 654 1.46 -13.80 19.83
N LEU A 655 0.95 -13.06 18.85
CA LEU A 655 1.61 -11.88 18.33
C LEU A 655 0.62 -10.71 18.33
N ASP A 656 1.03 -9.64 19.00
CA ASP A 656 0.35 -8.36 19.03
C ASP A 656 1.10 -7.35 18.17
N VAL A 657 0.36 -6.45 17.54
CA VAL A 657 0.92 -5.25 16.89
C VAL A 657 0.13 -4.02 17.30
N LYS A 658 0.81 -2.89 17.36
CA LYS A 658 0.20 -1.57 17.55
C LYS A 658 0.53 -0.67 16.38
N TYR A 659 -0.48 0.05 15.91
CA TYR A 659 -0.33 1.11 14.94
C TYR A 659 -1.25 2.27 15.32
N ARG A 660 -0.65 3.42 15.63
CA ARG A 660 -1.30 4.60 16.18
C ARG A 660 -2.06 4.21 17.45
N ASP A 661 -3.38 4.40 17.48
CA ASP A 661 -4.24 4.05 18.61
C ASP A 661 -4.90 2.67 18.44
N PHE A 662 -4.55 1.91 17.40
CA PHE A 662 -5.14 0.63 17.07
C PHE A 662 -4.20 -0.52 17.44
N GLY A 663 -4.80 -1.60 17.92
CA GLY A 663 -4.12 -2.87 18.14
C GLY A 663 -4.65 -3.93 17.20
N GLY A 664 -3.82 -4.94 16.94
CA GLY A 664 -4.29 -6.20 16.40
C GLY A 664 -3.53 -7.35 17.05
N ARG A 665 -4.18 -8.52 17.06
CA ARG A 665 -3.68 -9.73 17.70
C ARG A 665 -3.91 -10.92 16.79
N THR A 666 -2.96 -11.84 16.77
CA THR A 666 -3.10 -13.14 16.13
C THR A 666 -2.44 -14.22 16.97
N GLN A 667 -2.80 -15.46 16.67
CA GLN A 667 -2.31 -16.65 17.37
C GLN A 667 -1.79 -17.68 16.38
N GLY A 668 -0.83 -18.48 16.79
CA GLY A 668 -0.27 -19.55 15.98
C GLY A 668 0.57 -20.49 16.82
N GLY A 669 1.39 -21.26 16.15
CA GLY A 669 2.37 -22.12 16.78
C GLY A 669 3.11 -22.94 15.75
N TYR A 670 4.01 -23.77 16.26
CA TYR A 670 4.82 -24.68 15.47
C TYR A 670 5.08 -25.97 16.24
N PHE A 671 5.50 -27.00 15.52
CA PHE A 671 6.05 -28.22 16.13
C PHE A 671 7.56 -28.08 16.22
N VAL A 672 8.15 -28.47 17.35
CA VAL A 672 9.61 -28.54 17.49
C VAL A 672 10.16 -29.51 16.42
N PRO A 673 11.10 -29.09 15.56
CA PRO A 673 11.62 -29.91 14.46
C PRO A 673 12.30 -31.21 14.86
#